data_AF-A0A258EWH0-F1
#
_entry.id   AF-A0A258EWH0-F1
#
_cell.length_a   1.000
_cell.length_b   1.000
_cell.length_c   1.000
_cell.angle_alpha   90.00
_cell.angle_beta   90.00
_cell.angle_gamma   90.00
#
_symmetry.space_group_name_H-M   'P 1'
#
loop_
_entity.id
_entity.type
_entity.pdbx_description
1 polymer ?
#
loop_
_entity_poly.entity_id
_entity_poly.type
_entity_poly.pdbx_seq_one_letter_code
_entity_poly.pdbx_strand_id
1 'polypeptide(L)'
;MLRTLLTTALTSTLCLAAVPALARENYAILIGANKYTNLAERWWLKGPSNDVQLVAEYLTTSAPVPFAPENVTVLTNGVDGYIDPTLAAIRTAFAELTEKAEAGDFVYLHFSGHGTQAPTKDPNSELDGLDELFLPSDIGPWSNQIGEVENALVDDEIGVMINALRAKGVDVWAVFDSCYSGTVTRGLEADDDDVRTRQLPPEALGLDPDAMEDVVSRSIGDPRDGAEVPLDLATGQAGGEGSLVAFSASQSNEVTPEKNLPKGEPDRKPQGVFTFTLMQVLAEYPGATYAQIGQEVLRRYSVNNLAKSTPLFEGDLDQVVFAGEAGTRVAQWQAEVTDAGLTIPAGSLHGLSDGAVLAVMASAADATEDAIGYVTLSGVEPFAATGTPLERDGKVLPAELPKGLVLRKLDEALDFTLTVALPAPGNAPADALLAAMADLTDSAGPRLKFVPAGDEADLRLAVLPDSPRPDAIWVLPGTGLAEDLGTTPSVSTGDKDGATLAVTLADTLTTIARAQNLLKLGAAVGAGSLDVDVQIQTRSPKDDTLRALPLAPVPTLVPDDEVHVLARNNTSGPVDVNVLYIGADYSISHWFSGRLQAGDELKQGLFKISPQPLGQERMIVIMTPAKAQSPVEDLSYLAQDALDTTRSLGGTAFGDALAEAGFGETTRGAIALTDDSAEAGPGPAILQLELRTVAGQ
;
A
#
# COMPACT_ATOMS: atom_id res chain seq x y z
N MET A 1 5.82 43.35 -83.59
CA MET A 1 4.35 43.43 -83.70
C MET A 1 3.74 42.53 -82.63
N LEU A 2 2.88 43.10 -81.77
CA LEU A 2 1.82 42.51 -80.90
C LEU A 2 1.97 41.04 -80.39
N ARG A 3 2.02 40.82 -79.06
CA ARG A 3 0.92 40.31 -78.17
C ARG A 3 0.36 38.94 -78.62
N THR A 4 0.28 37.86 -77.82
CA THR A 4 -0.52 37.68 -76.58
C THR A 4 -0.36 36.25 -76.04
N LEU A 5 -0.40 36.11 -74.70
CA LEU A 5 -0.67 34.96 -73.79
C LEU A 5 -0.98 33.54 -74.34
N LEU A 6 -0.45 32.50 -73.67
CA LEU A 6 -1.20 31.75 -72.63
C LEU A 6 -0.30 30.74 -71.86
N THR A 7 -0.34 30.88 -70.54
CA THR A 7 0.15 29.98 -69.49
C THR A 7 -0.73 28.75 -69.33
N THR A 8 -0.13 27.57 -69.16
CA THR A 8 -0.79 26.41 -68.51
C THR A 8 0.27 25.58 -67.80
N ALA A 9 0.33 25.71 -66.47
CA ALA A 9 1.17 24.90 -65.60
C ALA A 9 0.36 23.68 -65.12
N LEU A 10 0.98 22.51 -65.22
CA LEU A 10 0.45 21.23 -64.78
C LEU A 10 0.71 21.09 -63.28
N THR A 11 -0.29 21.32 -62.43
CA THR A 11 -0.25 20.97 -61.00
C THR A 11 -0.85 19.59 -60.82
N SER A 12 0.02 18.59 -60.62
CA SER A 12 -0.35 17.26 -60.15
C SER A 12 -0.63 17.33 -58.64
N THR A 13 -1.89 17.10 -58.27
CA THR A 13 -2.35 16.98 -56.89
C THR A 13 -1.81 15.67 -56.29
N LEU A 14 -0.85 15.77 -55.37
CA LEU A 14 -0.43 14.65 -54.52
C LEU A 14 -1.35 14.66 -53.30
N CYS A 15 -2.42 13.86 -53.32
CA CYS A 15 -3.19 13.55 -52.12
C CYS A 15 -2.29 12.74 -51.18
N LEU A 16 -1.72 13.38 -50.16
CA LEU A 16 -1.29 12.69 -48.95
C LEU A 16 -2.56 12.07 -48.34
N ALA A 17 -2.73 10.77 -48.49
CA ALA A 17 -3.53 10.01 -47.55
C ALA A 17 -2.76 10.06 -46.22
N ALA A 18 -3.20 10.92 -45.31
CA ALA A 18 -2.85 10.77 -43.91
C ALA A 18 -3.45 9.42 -43.49
N VAL A 19 -2.60 8.40 -43.38
CA VAL A 19 -2.95 7.19 -42.65
C VAL A 19 -3.19 7.67 -41.22
N PRO A 20 -4.39 7.51 -40.64
CA PRO A 20 -4.55 7.78 -39.22
C PRO A 20 -3.52 6.89 -38.53
N ALA A 21 -2.65 7.48 -37.69
CA ALA A 21 -2.01 6.68 -36.65
C ALA A 21 -3.17 5.95 -35.97
N LEU A 22 -3.17 4.61 -36.00
CA LEU A 22 -4.19 3.83 -35.30
C LEU A 22 -4.20 4.37 -33.87
N ALA A 23 -5.33 4.95 -33.48
CA ALA A 23 -5.52 5.40 -32.12
C ALA A 23 -5.48 4.12 -31.28
N ARG A 24 -4.53 4.04 -30.36
CA ARG A 24 -4.44 2.96 -29.38
C ARG A 24 -5.78 2.85 -28.65
N GLU A 25 -6.41 1.69 -28.69
CA GLU A 25 -7.61 1.40 -27.92
C GLU A 25 -7.21 0.84 -26.55
N ASN A 26 -7.98 1.20 -25.52
CA ASN A 26 -7.79 0.71 -24.16
C ASN A 26 -8.98 -0.17 -23.77
N TYR A 27 -8.70 -1.39 -23.34
CA TYR A 27 -9.69 -2.38 -22.93
C TYR A 27 -9.48 -2.81 -21.50
N ALA A 28 -10.55 -3.28 -20.85
CA ALA A 28 -10.45 -3.88 -19.53
C ALA A 28 -11.35 -5.10 -19.35
N ILE A 29 -10.87 -6.07 -18.57
CA ILE A 29 -11.68 -7.17 -18.03
C ILE A 29 -11.58 -7.11 -16.50
N LEU A 30 -12.71 -6.87 -15.84
CA LEU A 30 -12.80 -6.71 -14.39
C LEU A 30 -13.63 -7.87 -13.81
N ILE A 31 -13.03 -8.67 -12.95
CA ILE A 31 -13.61 -9.91 -12.42
C ILE A 31 -13.75 -9.77 -10.90
N GLY A 32 -14.98 -9.84 -10.39
CA GLY A 32 -15.31 -9.65 -8.99
C GLY A 32 -16.24 -10.74 -8.45
N ALA A 33 -15.70 -11.76 -7.79
CA ALA A 33 -16.47 -12.91 -7.28
C ALA A 33 -16.87 -12.76 -5.81
N ASN A 34 -18.15 -12.47 -5.56
CA ASN A 34 -18.70 -12.30 -4.21
C ASN A 34 -19.33 -13.58 -3.65
N LYS A 35 -20.23 -14.17 -4.44
CA LYS A 35 -21.03 -15.34 -4.04
C LYS A 35 -20.48 -16.57 -4.74
N TYR A 36 -20.38 -17.67 -4.00
CA TYR A 36 -19.83 -18.92 -4.50
C TYR A 36 -20.90 -20.01 -4.38
N THR A 37 -21.37 -20.52 -5.52
CA THR A 37 -22.57 -21.39 -5.57
C THR A 37 -22.39 -22.69 -4.80
N ASN A 38 -21.15 -23.22 -4.77
CA ASN A 38 -20.84 -24.50 -4.13
C ASN A 38 -20.14 -24.36 -2.77
N LEU A 39 -19.99 -23.14 -2.25
CA LEU A 39 -19.43 -22.89 -0.92
C LEU A 39 -20.51 -22.42 0.06
N ALA A 40 -20.31 -22.71 1.34
CA ALA A 40 -21.18 -22.18 2.39
C ALA A 40 -21.13 -20.63 2.43
N GLU A 41 -22.25 -19.97 2.74
CA GLU A 41 -22.36 -18.49 2.74
C GLU A 41 -21.35 -17.78 3.65
N ARG A 42 -20.82 -18.47 4.67
CA ARG A 42 -19.73 -17.95 5.52
C ARG A 42 -18.44 -17.66 4.75
N TRP A 43 -18.28 -18.25 3.56
CA TRP A 43 -17.18 -18.05 2.63
C TRP A 43 -17.53 -17.09 1.48
N TRP A 44 -18.66 -16.39 1.55
CA TRP A 44 -18.94 -15.36 0.56
C TRP A 44 -18.20 -14.07 0.92
N LEU A 45 -17.85 -13.29 -0.10
CA LEU A 45 -17.15 -12.01 0.02
C LEU A 45 -18.10 -10.83 -0.22
N LYS A 46 -17.79 -9.66 0.36
CA LYS A 46 -18.59 -8.44 0.16
C LYS A 46 -17.87 -7.42 -0.74
N GLY A 47 -16.54 -7.43 -0.74
CA GLY A 47 -15.67 -6.47 -1.42
C GLY A 47 -15.62 -6.53 -2.95
N PRO A 48 -15.51 -7.72 -3.60
CA PRO A 48 -15.14 -7.81 -5.00
C PRO A 48 -16.01 -7.03 -5.98
N SER A 49 -17.33 -7.02 -5.80
CA SER A 49 -18.22 -6.20 -6.62
C SER A 49 -17.98 -4.70 -6.45
N ASN A 50 -17.64 -4.25 -5.25
CA ASN A 50 -17.32 -2.84 -4.99
C ASN A 50 -15.97 -2.46 -5.58
N ASP A 51 -15.01 -3.38 -5.62
CA ASP A 51 -13.69 -3.19 -6.24
C ASP A 51 -13.83 -3.00 -7.75
N VAL A 52 -14.50 -3.93 -8.45
CA VAL A 52 -14.63 -3.83 -9.92
C VAL A 52 -15.46 -2.63 -10.36
N GLN A 53 -16.43 -2.20 -9.55
CA GLN A 53 -17.18 -0.96 -9.81
C GLN A 53 -16.29 0.27 -9.61
N LEU A 54 -15.49 0.32 -8.54
CA LEU A 54 -14.53 1.40 -8.29
C LEU A 54 -13.54 1.54 -9.44
N VAL A 55 -13.00 0.42 -9.89
CA VAL A 55 -12.04 0.36 -11.00
C VAL A 55 -12.72 0.77 -12.32
N ALA A 56 -13.92 0.27 -12.62
CA ALA A 56 -14.65 0.66 -13.83
C ALA A 56 -14.92 2.17 -13.87
N GLU A 57 -15.33 2.74 -12.75
CA GLU A 57 -15.57 4.19 -12.62
C GLU A 57 -14.26 4.97 -12.78
N TYR A 58 -13.16 4.54 -12.14
CA TYR A 58 -11.86 5.19 -12.30
C TYR A 58 -11.39 5.18 -13.76
N LEU A 59 -11.40 4.02 -14.42
CA LEU A 59 -10.94 3.86 -15.80
C LEU A 59 -11.73 4.71 -16.81
N THR A 60 -13.03 4.87 -16.59
CA THR A 60 -13.92 5.59 -17.51
C THR A 60 -14.04 7.10 -17.23
N THR A 61 -13.61 7.57 -16.05
CA THR A 61 -13.81 8.97 -15.63
C THR A 61 -12.53 9.73 -15.29
N SER A 62 -11.53 9.05 -14.71
CA SER A 62 -10.41 9.69 -14.01
C SER A 62 -9.04 9.25 -14.53
N ALA A 63 -8.95 8.10 -15.21
CA ALA A 63 -7.71 7.62 -15.81
C ALA A 63 -7.13 8.64 -16.82
N PRO A 64 -5.80 8.75 -16.91
CA PRO A 64 -5.13 9.69 -17.82
C PRO A 64 -5.31 9.33 -19.30
N VAL A 65 -5.73 8.08 -19.58
CA VAL A 65 -6.09 7.62 -20.93
C VAL A 65 -7.57 7.22 -20.97
N PRO A 66 -8.27 7.45 -22.08
CA PRO A 66 -9.69 7.12 -22.18
C PRO A 66 -9.90 5.62 -22.31
N PHE A 67 -10.71 5.04 -21.43
CA PHE A 67 -11.36 3.75 -21.65
C PHE A 67 -12.80 4.01 -22.08
N ALA A 68 -13.16 3.63 -23.30
CA ALA A 68 -14.54 3.69 -23.74
C ALA A 68 -15.39 2.72 -22.88
N PRO A 69 -16.57 3.11 -22.38
CA PRO A 69 -17.40 2.23 -21.56
C PRO A 69 -17.69 0.85 -22.19
N GLU A 70 -17.83 0.79 -23.52
CA GLU A 70 -18.02 -0.44 -24.29
C GLU A 70 -16.79 -1.37 -24.32
N ASN A 71 -15.60 -0.86 -23.99
CA ASN A 71 -14.35 -1.61 -23.94
C ASN A 71 -14.03 -2.12 -22.52
N VAL A 72 -14.87 -1.81 -21.52
CA VAL A 72 -14.74 -2.26 -20.13
C VAL A 72 -15.73 -3.38 -19.85
N THR A 73 -15.26 -4.62 -19.79
CA THR A 73 -16.07 -5.80 -19.47
C THR A 73 -16.04 -6.05 -17.97
N VAL A 74 -17.21 -6.10 -17.32
CA VAL A 74 -17.34 -6.36 -15.88
C VAL A 74 -18.09 -7.67 -15.63
N LEU A 75 -17.46 -8.59 -14.92
CA LEU A 75 -18.01 -9.87 -14.49
C LEU A 75 -18.12 -9.88 -12.96
N THR A 76 -19.34 -9.81 -12.42
CA THR A 76 -19.58 -9.86 -10.96
C THR A 76 -20.97 -10.37 -10.61
N ASN A 77 -21.12 -10.96 -9.41
CA ASN A 77 -22.39 -11.45 -8.87
C ASN A 77 -22.80 -10.84 -7.52
N GLY A 78 -22.08 -9.80 -7.09
CA GLY A 78 -22.46 -8.98 -5.93
C GLY A 78 -23.54 -7.93 -6.25
N VAL A 79 -23.72 -7.58 -7.53
CA VAL A 79 -24.67 -6.56 -8.00
C VAL A 79 -25.48 -7.09 -9.18
N ASP A 80 -26.78 -6.83 -9.17
CA ASP A 80 -27.69 -7.23 -10.25
C ASP A 80 -27.36 -6.53 -11.57
N GLY A 81 -27.51 -7.23 -12.68
CA GLY A 81 -27.33 -6.68 -14.03
C GLY A 81 -25.97 -6.96 -14.68
N TYR A 82 -25.02 -7.51 -13.93
CA TYR A 82 -23.74 -7.99 -14.46
C TYR A 82 -23.77 -9.49 -14.79
N ILE A 83 -22.81 -9.94 -15.59
CA ILE A 83 -22.60 -11.36 -15.88
C ILE A 83 -21.87 -11.99 -14.69
N ASP A 84 -22.34 -13.16 -14.25
CA ASP A 84 -21.73 -13.93 -13.15
C ASP A 84 -20.30 -14.37 -13.52
N PRO A 85 -19.28 -14.14 -12.67
CA PRO A 85 -17.88 -14.48 -12.95
C PRO A 85 -17.60 -15.98 -12.82
N THR A 86 -18.31 -16.77 -13.63
CA THR A 86 -18.07 -18.20 -13.81
C THR A 86 -16.81 -18.44 -14.63
N LEU A 87 -16.19 -19.61 -14.50
CA LEU A 87 -14.99 -19.96 -15.29
C LEU A 87 -15.25 -19.82 -16.80
N ALA A 88 -16.44 -20.24 -17.25
CA ALA A 88 -16.84 -20.13 -18.66
C ALA A 88 -17.00 -18.68 -19.12
N ALA A 89 -17.56 -17.80 -18.28
CA ALA A 89 -17.71 -16.38 -18.60
C ALA A 89 -16.35 -15.67 -18.70
N ILE A 90 -15.44 -15.97 -17.76
CA ILE A 90 -14.07 -15.43 -17.77
C ILE A 90 -13.35 -15.84 -19.06
N ARG A 91 -13.34 -17.14 -19.39
CA ARG A 91 -12.73 -17.65 -20.63
C ARG A 91 -13.32 -17.00 -21.89
N THR A 92 -14.64 -16.80 -21.91
CA THR A 92 -15.32 -16.15 -23.03
C THR A 92 -14.88 -14.70 -23.18
N ALA A 93 -14.81 -13.94 -22.08
CA ALA A 93 -14.37 -12.55 -22.11
C ALA A 93 -12.93 -12.41 -22.64
N PHE A 94 -12.00 -13.26 -22.18
CA PHE A 94 -10.63 -13.28 -22.69
C PHE A 94 -10.56 -13.64 -24.17
N ALA A 95 -11.32 -14.65 -24.62
CA ALA A 95 -11.36 -15.05 -26.01
C ALA A 95 -11.89 -13.91 -26.91
N GLU A 96 -13.00 -13.28 -26.52
CA GLU A 96 -13.59 -12.15 -27.28
C GLU A 96 -12.65 -10.94 -27.32
N LEU A 97 -11.98 -10.61 -26.21
CA LEU A 97 -11.00 -9.52 -26.18
C LEU A 97 -9.79 -9.84 -27.07
N THR A 98 -9.28 -11.08 -27.00
CA THR A 98 -8.16 -11.53 -27.82
C THR A 98 -8.47 -11.48 -29.31
N GLU A 99 -9.72 -11.73 -29.72
CA GLU A 99 -10.14 -11.56 -31.11
C GLU A 99 -10.11 -10.09 -31.56
N LYS A 100 -10.52 -9.16 -30.68
CA LYS A 100 -10.67 -7.73 -30.98
C LYS A 100 -9.37 -6.92 -30.91
N ALA A 101 -8.52 -7.18 -29.92
CA ALA A 101 -7.35 -6.35 -29.62
C ALA A 101 -6.33 -6.34 -30.79
N GLU A 102 -5.68 -5.23 -31.05
CA GLU A 102 -4.67 -5.08 -32.10
C GLU A 102 -3.30 -4.68 -31.51
N ALA A 103 -2.26 -4.76 -32.33
CA ALA A 103 -0.90 -4.39 -31.90
C ALA A 103 -0.85 -2.91 -31.49
N GLY A 104 -0.31 -2.64 -30.30
CA GLY A 104 -0.26 -1.30 -29.70
C GLY A 104 -1.46 -0.93 -28.83
N ASP A 105 -2.48 -1.79 -28.75
CA ASP A 105 -3.56 -1.63 -27.77
C ASP A 105 -3.08 -1.91 -26.34
N PHE A 106 -3.86 -1.45 -25.37
CA PHE A 106 -3.60 -1.70 -23.96
C PHE A 106 -4.76 -2.40 -23.27
N VAL A 107 -4.43 -3.37 -22.42
CA VAL A 107 -5.40 -4.16 -21.67
C VAL A 107 -5.11 -4.06 -20.18
N TYR A 108 -6.12 -3.65 -19.42
CA TYR A 108 -6.13 -3.72 -17.96
C TYR A 108 -6.95 -4.92 -17.48
N LEU A 109 -6.34 -5.80 -16.70
CA LEU A 109 -7.01 -6.96 -16.11
C LEU A 109 -7.09 -6.77 -14.60
N HIS A 110 -8.26 -7.04 -14.03
CA HIS A 110 -8.46 -6.93 -12.58
C HIS A 110 -9.18 -8.16 -12.05
N PHE A 111 -8.58 -8.81 -11.05
CA PHE A 111 -9.11 -9.98 -10.38
C PHE A 111 -9.32 -9.64 -8.91
N SER A 112 -10.57 -9.67 -8.44
CA SER A 112 -10.91 -9.54 -7.02
C SER A 112 -11.81 -10.68 -6.61
N GLY A 113 -11.43 -11.41 -5.56
CA GLY A 113 -12.12 -12.63 -5.17
C GLY A 113 -11.26 -13.53 -4.28
N HIS A 114 -11.71 -14.77 -4.12
CA HIS A 114 -10.93 -15.77 -3.40
C HIS A 114 -9.74 -16.25 -4.23
N GLY A 115 -8.61 -16.45 -3.54
CA GLY A 115 -7.54 -17.33 -4.01
C GLY A 115 -7.33 -18.50 -3.05
N THR A 116 -6.59 -19.49 -3.52
CA THR A 116 -6.09 -20.64 -2.74
C THR A 116 -4.91 -21.28 -3.48
N GLN A 117 -4.31 -22.30 -2.88
CA GLN A 117 -3.25 -23.11 -3.47
C GLN A 117 -3.70 -24.57 -3.57
N ALA A 118 -3.23 -25.29 -4.59
CA ALA A 118 -3.42 -26.72 -4.69
C ALA A 118 -2.15 -27.40 -5.25
N PRO A 119 -1.93 -28.70 -4.97
CA PRO A 119 -0.76 -29.39 -5.50
C PRO A 119 -0.68 -29.30 -7.03
N THR A 120 0.48 -28.87 -7.54
CA THR A 120 0.70 -28.77 -8.98
C THR A 120 0.73 -30.14 -9.66
N LYS A 121 0.39 -30.17 -10.95
CA LYS A 121 0.54 -31.36 -11.81
C LYS A 121 1.98 -31.65 -12.19
N ASP A 122 2.85 -30.63 -12.24
CA ASP A 122 4.29 -30.80 -12.48
C ASP A 122 5.08 -30.34 -11.25
N PRO A 123 5.48 -31.23 -10.34
CA PRO A 123 6.16 -30.85 -9.09
C PRO A 123 7.51 -30.11 -9.24
N ASN A 124 7.95 -29.82 -10.48
CA ASN A 124 9.15 -29.03 -10.75
C ASN A 124 8.84 -27.72 -11.50
N SER A 125 7.57 -27.39 -11.78
CA SER A 125 7.21 -26.08 -12.33
C SER A 125 7.41 -24.98 -11.29
N GLU A 126 7.10 -25.28 -10.03
CA GLU A 126 7.11 -24.34 -8.91
C GLU A 126 8.04 -24.80 -7.78
N LEU A 127 8.66 -23.82 -7.11
CA LEU A 127 9.55 -23.96 -5.98
C LEU A 127 8.88 -24.67 -4.82
N ASP A 128 7.61 -24.38 -4.50
CA ASP A 128 6.85 -25.01 -3.40
C ASP A 128 5.97 -26.20 -3.84
N GLY A 129 5.82 -26.38 -5.16
CA GLY A 129 5.03 -27.43 -5.78
C GLY A 129 3.51 -27.22 -5.67
N LEU A 130 3.03 -25.98 -5.53
CA LEU A 130 1.63 -25.64 -5.36
C LEU A 130 1.15 -24.57 -6.34
N ASP A 131 0.26 -24.93 -7.27
CA ASP A 131 -0.30 -23.96 -8.21
C ASP A 131 -1.17 -22.93 -7.46
N GLU A 132 -1.01 -21.65 -7.81
CA GLU A 132 -1.92 -20.60 -7.38
C GLU A 132 -3.22 -20.57 -8.18
N LEU A 133 -4.34 -20.44 -7.45
CA LEU A 133 -5.69 -20.52 -8.03
C LEU A 133 -6.47 -19.25 -7.74
N PHE A 134 -6.99 -18.60 -8.78
CA PHE A 134 -8.13 -17.68 -8.63
C PHE A 134 -9.44 -18.48 -8.68
N LEU A 135 -10.41 -18.14 -7.84
CA LEU A 135 -11.67 -18.90 -7.72
C LEU A 135 -12.85 -18.18 -8.41
N PRO A 136 -13.35 -18.71 -9.54
CA PRO A 136 -14.62 -18.30 -10.14
C PRO A 136 -15.82 -18.55 -9.21
N SER A 137 -16.96 -17.92 -9.48
CA SER A 137 -18.17 -18.05 -8.65
C SER A 137 -18.80 -19.46 -8.68
N ASP A 138 -18.47 -20.26 -9.68
CA ASP A 138 -18.89 -21.65 -9.87
C ASP A 138 -17.83 -22.68 -9.48
N ILE A 139 -16.84 -22.27 -8.67
CA ILE A 139 -15.80 -23.15 -8.11
C ILE A 139 -16.39 -24.43 -7.52
N GLY A 140 -15.80 -25.58 -7.85
CA GLY A 140 -16.17 -26.90 -7.36
C GLY A 140 -15.16 -27.46 -6.35
N PRO A 141 -15.36 -28.68 -5.86
CA PRO A 141 -14.44 -29.32 -4.91
C PRO A 141 -13.16 -29.81 -5.61
N TRP A 142 -12.16 -30.12 -4.80
CA TRP A 142 -11.00 -30.90 -5.21
C TRP A 142 -11.42 -32.28 -5.74
N SER A 143 -10.86 -32.66 -6.88
CA SER A 143 -11.12 -33.94 -7.52
C SER A 143 -9.85 -34.75 -7.65
N ASN A 144 -9.71 -35.77 -6.79
CA ASN A 144 -8.61 -36.75 -6.83
C ASN A 144 -8.51 -37.50 -8.18
N GLN A 145 -9.55 -37.48 -9.02
CA GLN A 145 -9.53 -38.16 -10.32
C GLN A 145 -8.75 -37.37 -11.38
N ILE A 146 -8.83 -36.03 -11.33
CA ILE A 146 -8.16 -35.13 -12.28
C ILE A 146 -6.93 -34.45 -11.66
N GLY A 147 -6.81 -34.49 -10.33
CA GLY A 147 -5.71 -33.86 -9.59
C GLY A 147 -5.82 -32.33 -9.59
N GLU A 148 -7.03 -31.78 -9.61
CA GLU A 148 -7.31 -30.34 -9.67
C GLU A 148 -8.58 -30.00 -8.89
N VAL A 149 -8.73 -28.72 -8.55
CA VAL A 149 -9.98 -28.14 -8.09
C VAL A 149 -10.90 -27.92 -9.29
N GLU A 150 -12.11 -28.48 -9.26
CA GLU A 150 -13.07 -28.31 -10.36
C GLU A 150 -13.43 -26.83 -10.54
N ASN A 151 -13.46 -26.35 -11.79
CA ASN A 151 -13.76 -24.96 -12.13
C ASN A 151 -12.85 -23.89 -11.49
N ALA A 152 -11.65 -24.24 -11.02
CA ALA A 152 -10.65 -23.24 -10.66
C ALA A 152 -9.99 -22.63 -11.89
N LEU A 153 -9.50 -21.40 -11.74
CA LEU A 153 -8.66 -20.75 -12.74
C LEU A 153 -7.22 -20.73 -12.23
N VAL A 154 -6.41 -21.66 -12.75
CA VAL A 154 -5.00 -21.84 -12.40
C VAL A 154 -4.16 -20.73 -13.03
N ASP A 155 -3.13 -20.27 -12.35
CA ASP A 155 -2.21 -19.22 -12.81
C ASP A 155 -1.60 -19.50 -14.19
N ASP A 156 -1.22 -20.74 -14.48
CA ASP A 156 -0.77 -21.24 -15.78
C ASP A 156 -1.77 -20.89 -16.89
N GLU A 157 -3.06 -21.09 -16.63
CA GLU A 157 -4.12 -20.78 -17.58
C GLU A 157 -4.26 -19.27 -17.78
N ILE A 158 -4.14 -18.49 -16.70
CA ILE A 158 -4.13 -17.02 -16.76
C ILE A 158 -2.94 -16.55 -17.61
N GLY A 159 -1.76 -17.13 -17.40
CA GLY A 159 -0.54 -16.88 -18.17
C GLY A 159 -0.73 -17.14 -19.65
N VAL A 160 -1.34 -18.26 -20.02
CA VAL A 160 -1.69 -18.58 -21.43
C VAL A 160 -2.62 -17.53 -22.03
N MET A 161 -3.67 -17.12 -21.32
CA MET A 161 -4.62 -16.11 -21.80
C MET A 161 -3.96 -14.72 -21.99
N ILE A 162 -3.10 -14.32 -21.05
CA ILE A 162 -2.32 -13.08 -21.14
C ILE A 162 -1.33 -13.13 -22.31
N ASN A 163 -0.61 -14.24 -22.47
CA ASN A 163 0.36 -14.40 -23.55
C ASN A 163 -0.31 -14.40 -24.92
N ALA A 164 -1.55 -14.88 -25.05
CA ALA A 164 -2.32 -14.78 -26.29
C ALA A 164 -2.59 -13.32 -26.71
N LEU A 165 -2.83 -12.42 -25.75
CA LEU A 165 -2.92 -10.98 -26.00
C LEU A 165 -1.57 -10.39 -26.39
N ARG A 166 -0.52 -10.67 -25.59
CA ARG A 166 0.83 -10.13 -25.81
C ARG A 166 1.44 -10.55 -27.14
N ALA A 167 1.16 -11.77 -27.61
CA ALA A 167 1.58 -12.27 -28.90
C ALA A 167 1.02 -11.45 -30.09
N LYS A 168 -0.05 -10.67 -29.86
CA LYS A 168 -0.58 -9.70 -30.83
C LYS A 168 0.07 -8.32 -30.74
N GLY A 169 1.03 -8.11 -29.84
CA GLY A 169 1.67 -6.81 -29.58
C GLY A 169 0.85 -5.91 -28.65
N VAL A 170 -0.01 -6.49 -27.80
CA VAL A 170 -0.85 -5.77 -26.83
C VAL A 170 -0.11 -5.63 -25.50
N ASP A 171 -0.07 -4.43 -24.95
CA ASP A 171 0.49 -4.16 -23.63
C ASP A 171 -0.54 -4.53 -22.55
N VAL A 172 -0.14 -5.34 -21.57
CA VAL A 172 -1.05 -5.87 -20.54
C VAL A 172 -0.61 -5.42 -19.16
N TRP A 173 -1.55 -4.90 -18.36
CA TRP A 173 -1.38 -4.71 -16.93
C TRP A 173 -2.42 -5.55 -16.17
N ALA A 174 -1.97 -6.52 -15.38
CA ALA A 174 -2.82 -7.36 -14.57
C ALA A 174 -2.71 -7.00 -13.08
N VAL A 175 -3.85 -6.95 -12.39
CA VAL A 175 -3.96 -6.65 -10.97
C VAL A 175 -4.74 -7.77 -10.27
N PHE A 176 -4.12 -8.38 -9.27
CA PHE A 176 -4.67 -9.47 -8.46
C PHE A 176 -4.90 -9.01 -7.03
N ASP A 177 -6.16 -8.82 -6.66
CA ASP A 177 -6.62 -8.58 -5.30
C ASP A 177 -7.27 -9.84 -4.70
N SER A 178 -6.47 -10.91 -4.67
CA SER A 178 -6.75 -12.24 -4.13
C SER A 178 -5.58 -12.72 -3.27
N CYS A 179 -5.76 -13.78 -2.47
CA CYS A 179 -4.73 -14.31 -1.55
C CYS A 179 -4.61 -15.81 -1.75
N TYR A 180 -3.38 -16.35 -1.74
CA TYR A 180 -3.14 -17.71 -2.24
C TYR A 180 -2.73 -18.73 -1.16
N SER A 181 -2.18 -18.34 0.00
CA SER A 181 -1.66 -19.28 1.03
C SER A 181 -2.38 -19.29 2.39
N GLY A 182 -1.89 -20.17 3.28
CA GLY A 182 -2.45 -20.77 4.51
C GLY A 182 -2.58 -19.95 5.81
N THR A 183 -2.68 -20.71 6.90
CA THR A 183 -3.54 -20.50 8.09
C THR A 183 -3.42 -19.16 8.84
N VAL A 184 -4.55 -18.44 8.95
CA VAL A 184 -4.71 -17.30 9.90
C VAL A 184 -5.51 -17.76 11.13
N THR A 185 -5.00 -17.44 12.32
CA THR A 185 -5.78 -17.58 13.55
C THR A 185 -6.79 -16.44 13.62
N ARG A 186 -8.08 -16.75 13.41
CA ARG A 186 -9.16 -15.76 13.53
C ARG A 186 -9.27 -15.34 15.00
N GLY A 187 -8.94 -14.09 15.29
CA GLY A 187 -9.03 -13.54 16.65
C GLY A 187 -10.45 -13.21 17.10
N LEU A 188 -11.45 -13.26 16.22
CA LEU A 188 -12.82 -12.94 16.57
C LEU A 188 -13.72 -14.14 16.22
N GLU A 189 -14.40 -14.69 17.24
CA GLU A 189 -15.57 -15.53 17.03
C GLU A 189 -16.55 -14.76 16.15
N ALA A 190 -17.00 -15.43 15.10
CA ALA A 190 -17.73 -14.89 13.97
C ALA A 190 -19.13 -14.37 14.33
N ASP A 191 -19.20 -13.17 14.92
CA ASP A 191 -20.40 -12.33 14.96
C ASP A 191 -20.14 -10.88 14.49
N ASP A 192 -18.89 -10.51 14.17
CA ASP A 192 -18.57 -9.19 13.61
C ASP A 192 -18.52 -9.27 12.08
N ASP A 193 -19.60 -8.82 11.44
CA ASP A 193 -19.88 -8.89 10.00
C ASP A 193 -18.90 -8.07 9.11
N ASP A 194 -17.88 -7.46 9.72
CA ASP A 194 -17.08 -6.36 9.17
C ASP A 194 -15.69 -6.74 8.62
N VAL A 195 -15.12 -7.91 9.00
CA VAL A 195 -13.79 -8.33 8.50
C VAL A 195 -13.85 -9.71 7.85
N ARG A 196 -13.86 -9.74 6.52
CA ARG A 196 -13.75 -10.97 5.72
C ARG A 196 -12.37 -11.05 5.08
N THR A 197 -11.75 -12.23 5.08
CA THR A 197 -10.49 -12.48 4.40
C THR A 197 -10.76 -13.05 3.01
N ARG A 198 -9.94 -12.67 2.03
CA ARG A 198 -10.03 -13.22 0.66
C ARG A 198 -9.38 -14.58 0.49
N GLN A 199 -9.03 -15.22 1.59
CA GLN A 199 -8.47 -16.57 1.62
C GLN A 199 -9.60 -17.61 1.77
N LEU A 200 -9.61 -18.60 0.90
CA LEU A 200 -10.38 -19.82 1.11
C LEU A 200 -9.42 -20.94 1.58
N PRO A 201 -9.61 -21.49 2.79
CA PRO A 201 -8.72 -22.53 3.28
C PRO A 201 -8.90 -23.83 2.46
N PRO A 202 -7.83 -24.58 2.14
CA PRO A 202 -7.90 -25.74 1.25
C PRO A 202 -8.97 -26.78 1.63
N GLU A 203 -9.23 -26.96 2.92
CA GLU A 203 -10.22 -27.92 3.44
C GLU A 203 -11.65 -27.55 3.03
N ALA A 204 -11.92 -26.27 2.77
CA ALA A 204 -13.22 -25.83 2.27
C ALA A 204 -13.50 -26.35 0.85
N LEU A 205 -12.44 -26.71 0.10
CA LEU A 205 -12.52 -27.36 -1.21
C LEU A 205 -12.37 -28.88 -1.12
N GLY A 206 -12.12 -29.43 0.07
CA GLY A 206 -11.90 -30.88 0.25
C GLY A 206 -10.47 -31.34 -0.06
N LEU A 207 -9.50 -30.42 -0.07
CA LEU A 207 -8.07 -30.76 -0.03
C LEU A 207 -7.70 -31.28 1.37
N ASP A 208 -6.78 -32.24 1.41
CA ASP A 208 -6.24 -32.78 2.66
C ASP A 208 -5.04 -31.94 3.11
N PRO A 209 -5.11 -31.24 4.26
CA PRO A 209 -4.04 -30.35 4.71
C PRO A 209 -2.73 -31.10 4.99
N ASP A 210 -2.79 -32.36 5.43
CA ASP A 210 -1.59 -33.18 5.64
C ASP A 210 -0.88 -33.45 4.30
N ALA A 211 -1.65 -33.65 3.22
CA ALA A 211 -1.10 -33.84 1.88
C ALA A 211 -0.49 -32.56 1.31
N MET A 212 -1.02 -31.39 1.69
CA MET A 212 -0.46 -30.09 1.31
C MET A 212 0.87 -29.82 2.02
N GLU A 213 0.95 -30.08 3.33
CA GLU A 213 2.19 -29.95 4.11
C GLU A 213 3.29 -30.90 3.61
N ASP A 214 2.92 -32.12 3.19
CA ASP A 214 3.84 -33.08 2.56
C ASP A 214 4.40 -32.58 1.21
N VAL A 215 3.65 -31.79 0.43
CA VAL A 215 4.15 -31.18 -0.82
C VAL A 215 5.17 -30.09 -0.49
N VAL A 216 4.78 -29.12 0.34
CA VAL A 216 5.64 -27.99 0.73
C VAL A 216 6.94 -28.46 1.40
N SER A 217 6.88 -29.47 2.27
CA SER A 217 8.07 -29.97 2.98
C SER A 217 9.11 -30.66 2.07
N ARG A 218 8.73 -31.05 0.85
CA ARG A 218 9.65 -31.62 -0.16
C ARG A 218 10.37 -30.54 -0.98
N SER A 219 9.90 -29.31 -0.87
CA SER A 219 10.33 -28.14 -1.61
C SER A 219 11.20 -27.24 -0.72
N ILE A 220 12.52 -27.40 -0.81
CA ILE A 220 13.49 -26.65 0.03
C ILE A 220 14.31 -25.72 -0.87
N GLY A 221 13.81 -24.50 -1.10
CA GLY A 221 14.55 -23.38 -1.72
C GLY A 221 15.19 -22.43 -0.69
N ASP A 222 16.14 -21.57 -1.11
CA ASP A 222 16.66 -20.51 -0.24
C ASP A 222 15.55 -19.45 -0.07
N PRO A 223 15.16 -19.05 1.15
CA PRO A 223 14.09 -18.08 1.37
C PRO A 223 14.39 -16.69 0.77
N ARG A 224 15.64 -16.41 0.37
CA ARG A 224 16.01 -15.21 -0.38
C ARG A 224 15.66 -15.26 -1.86
N ASP A 225 15.37 -16.44 -2.40
CA ASP A 225 15.02 -16.63 -3.81
C ASP A 225 13.63 -16.03 -4.14
N GLY A 226 12.91 -15.52 -3.13
CA GLY A 226 11.60 -14.88 -3.25
C GLY A 226 10.46 -15.89 -3.02
N ALA A 227 9.28 -15.38 -2.63
CA ALA A 227 8.07 -16.17 -2.84
C ALA A 227 7.83 -16.24 -4.36
N GLU A 228 7.42 -17.40 -4.87
CA GLU A 228 6.93 -17.45 -6.25
C GLU A 228 5.75 -16.49 -6.40
N VAL A 229 5.67 -15.97 -7.62
CA VAL A 229 4.62 -15.06 -8.01
C VAL A 229 3.43 -15.93 -8.35
N PRO A 230 2.18 -15.49 -8.10
CA PRO A 230 0.98 -16.23 -8.47
C PRO A 230 0.75 -16.44 -9.98
N LEU A 231 1.80 -16.40 -10.81
CA LEU A 231 1.82 -16.45 -12.27
C LEU A 231 3.20 -16.89 -12.77
N ASP A 232 3.33 -18.12 -13.30
CA ASP A 232 4.47 -18.51 -14.14
C ASP A 232 4.43 -17.79 -15.50
N LEU A 233 4.96 -16.57 -15.54
CA LEU A 233 5.05 -15.78 -16.76
C LEU A 233 6.49 -15.81 -17.28
N ALA A 234 6.67 -16.35 -18.48
CA ALA A 234 7.89 -16.12 -19.26
C ALA A 234 8.07 -14.61 -19.52
N THR A 235 8.85 -13.95 -18.67
CA THR A 235 9.15 -12.50 -18.69
C THR A 235 10.09 -12.09 -19.84
N GLY A 236 10.56 -13.05 -20.64
CA GLY A 236 11.40 -12.78 -21.80
C GLY A 236 10.60 -12.06 -22.89
N GLN A 237 10.88 -10.77 -23.11
CA GLN A 237 10.44 -10.07 -24.32
C GLN A 237 11.14 -10.69 -25.55
N ALA A 238 10.47 -11.60 -26.25
CA ALA A 238 10.81 -11.86 -27.63
C ALA A 238 10.48 -10.59 -28.44
N GLY A 239 11.44 -10.07 -29.21
CA GLY A 239 11.24 -8.80 -29.92
C GLY A 239 9.96 -8.81 -30.77
N GLY A 240 9.01 -7.94 -30.44
CA GLY A 240 7.71 -7.81 -31.10
C GLY A 240 6.48 -8.17 -30.25
N GLU A 241 6.66 -8.75 -29.06
CA GLU A 241 5.56 -8.99 -28.11
C GLU A 241 5.26 -7.75 -27.24
N GLY A 242 4.01 -7.61 -26.82
CA GLY A 242 3.58 -6.52 -25.94
C GLY A 242 4.09 -6.67 -24.51
N SER A 243 4.10 -5.55 -23.77
CA SER A 243 4.58 -5.50 -22.39
C SER A 243 3.65 -6.22 -21.42
N LEU A 244 4.19 -6.61 -20.27
CA LEU A 244 3.43 -7.17 -19.16
C LEU A 244 3.90 -6.55 -17.87
N VAL A 245 2.95 -6.07 -17.09
CA VAL A 245 3.14 -5.67 -15.69
C VAL A 245 2.10 -6.40 -14.85
N ALA A 246 2.49 -6.92 -13.69
CA ALA A 246 1.59 -7.63 -12.78
C ALA A 246 1.72 -7.06 -11.36
N PHE A 247 0.58 -6.79 -10.72
CA PHE A 247 0.46 -6.20 -9.39
C PHE A 247 -0.39 -7.14 -8.53
N SER A 248 0.13 -7.62 -7.41
CA SER A 248 -0.58 -8.55 -6.52
C SER A 248 -0.68 -8.00 -5.10
N ALA A 249 -1.82 -8.21 -4.44
CA ALA A 249 -2.12 -7.67 -3.11
C ALA A 249 -1.29 -8.26 -1.96
N SER A 250 -0.72 -9.44 -2.19
CA SER A 250 0.05 -10.21 -1.21
C SER A 250 1.03 -11.13 -1.93
N GLN A 251 2.09 -11.54 -1.22
CA GLN A 251 2.89 -12.70 -1.65
C GLN A 251 2.05 -13.97 -1.55
N SER A 252 2.48 -15.05 -2.21
CA SER A 252 1.75 -16.33 -2.15
C SER A 252 1.44 -16.68 -0.71
N ASN A 253 2.41 -16.51 0.22
CA ASN A 253 2.35 -16.83 1.66
C ASN A 253 1.61 -15.85 2.61
N GLU A 254 0.81 -14.89 2.11
CA GLU A 254 0.17 -13.84 2.95
C GLU A 254 -1.35 -13.70 2.72
N VAL A 255 -2.06 -13.10 3.70
CA VAL A 255 -3.52 -12.89 3.66
C VAL A 255 -3.89 -11.40 3.60
N THR A 256 -4.85 -11.09 2.74
CA THR A 256 -5.39 -9.74 2.54
C THR A 256 -6.84 -9.65 3.02
N PRO A 257 -7.19 -8.65 3.86
CA PRO A 257 -8.54 -8.45 4.37
C PRO A 257 -9.39 -7.52 3.48
N GLU A 258 -10.72 -7.64 3.59
CA GLU A 258 -11.69 -6.61 3.21
C GLU A 258 -11.85 -5.59 4.34
N LYS A 259 -11.93 -4.30 4.00
CA LYS A 259 -12.21 -3.22 4.96
C LYS A 259 -13.32 -2.31 4.47
N ASN A 260 -14.02 -1.67 5.40
CA ASN A 260 -14.99 -0.63 5.07
C ASN A 260 -14.24 0.68 4.75
N LEU A 261 -14.15 1.03 3.46
CA LEU A 261 -13.36 2.17 2.96
C LEU A 261 -14.27 3.19 2.24
N PRO A 262 -13.93 4.50 2.24
CA PRO A 262 -12.81 5.14 2.94
C PRO A 262 -13.02 5.22 4.47
N LYS A 263 -11.91 5.25 5.22
CA LYS A 263 -11.94 5.34 6.69
C LYS A 263 -12.61 6.65 7.14
N GLY A 264 -13.55 6.55 8.08
CA GLY A 264 -14.21 7.72 8.69
C GLY A 264 -15.45 8.24 7.95
N GLU A 265 -15.74 7.71 6.76
CA GLU A 265 -16.90 8.14 5.96
C GLU A 265 -18.19 7.36 6.32
N PRO A 266 -19.37 8.01 6.27
CA PRO A 266 -20.65 7.38 6.58
C PRO A 266 -21.13 6.40 5.50
N ASP A 267 -20.80 6.62 4.23
CA ASP A 267 -21.22 5.80 3.08
C ASP A 267 -20.16 4.78 2.63
N ARG A 268 -19.23 4.45 3.52
CA ARG A 268 -18.15 3.49 3.28
C ARG A 268 -18.68 2.11 2.90
N LYS A 269 -17.94 1.42 2.03
CA LYS A 269 -18.28 0.09 1.52
C LYS A 269 -17.16 -0.90 1.81
N PRO A 270 -17.47 -2.19 2.02
CA PRO A 270 -16.44 -3.22 2.08
C PRO A 270 -15.70 -3.25 0.74
N GLN A 271 -14.39 -3.11 0.77
CA GLN A 271 -13.52 -3.07 -0.40
C GLN A 271 -12.18 -3.73 -0.08
N GLY A 272 -11.46 -4.06 -1.15
CA GLY A 272 -10.10 -4.52 -1.06
C GLY A 272 -9.15 -3.42 -0.67
N VAL A 273 -8.36 -3.68 0.36
CA VAL A 273 -7.33 -2.73 0.80
C VAL A 273 -6.37 -2.42 -0.35
N PHE A 274 -5.99 -3.42 -1.14
CA PHE A 274 -5.08 -3.25 -2.27
C PHE A 274 -5.73 -2.46 -3.40
N THR A 275 -6.89 -2.90 -3.89
CA THR A 275 -7.62 -2.20 -4.95
C THR A 275 -7.85 -0.74 -4.58
N PHE A 276 -8.39 -0.47 -3.39
CA PHE A 276 -8.68 0.88 -2.97
C PHE A 276 -7.41 1.73 -2.92
N THR A 277 -6.36 1.25 -2.27
CA THR A 277 -5.08 1.97 -2.16
C THR A 277 -4.47 2.23 -3.54
N LEU A 278 -4.46 1.23 -4.43
CA LEU A 278 -3.95 1.39 -5.79
C LEU A 278 -4.74 2.47 -6.56
N MET A 279 -6.07 2.44 -6.49
CA MET A 279 -6.90 3.46 -7.15
C MET A 279 -6.67 4.86 -6.56
N GLN A 280 -6.44 4.98 -5.25
CA GLN A 280 -6.07 6.27 -4.65
C GLN A 280 -4.74 6.79 -5.20
N VAL A 281 -3.72 5.93 -5.22
CA VAL A 281 -2.38 6.29 -5.70
C VAL A 281 -2.43 6.69 -7.17
N LEU A 282 -3.17 5.96 -8.01
CA LEU A 282 -3.33 6.30 -9.42
C LEU A 282 -4.10 7.61 -9.64
N ALA A 283 -5.08 7.93 -8.78
CA ALA A 283 -5.82 9.18 -8.84
C ALA A 283 -4.96 10.38 -8.40
N GLU A 284 -4.10 10.19 -7.40
CA GLU A 284 -3.23 11.24 -6.86
C GLU A 284 -1.97 11.48 -7.71
N TYR A 285 -1.41 10.43 -8.31
CA TYR A 285 -0.17 10.47 -9.08
C TYR A 285 -0.34 10.00 -10.55
N PRO A 286 -1.21 10.65 -11.34
CA PRO A 286 -1.36 10.30 -12.74
C PRO A 286 -0.06 10.59 -13.51
N GLY A 287 0.38 9.64 -14.33
CA GLY A 287 1.62 9.76 -15.11
C GLY A 287 2.89 9.35 -14.34
N ALA A 288 2.75 8.77 -13.14
CA ALA A 288 3.84 8.08 -12.47
C ALA A 288 4.19 6.76 -13.18
N THR A 289 5.41 6.26 -12.96
CA THR A 289 5.81 4.91 -13.41
C THR A 289 5.22 3.83 -12.53
N TYR A 290 5.13 2.60 -13.03
CA TYR A 290 4.70 1.47 -12.20
C TYR A 290 5.54 1.31 -10.93
N ALA A 291 6.86 1.53 -11.01
CA ALA A 291 7.75 1.52 -9.85
C ALA A 291 7.35 2.58 -8.81
N GLN A 292 7.03 3.81 -9.25
CA GLN A 292 6.60 4.89 -8.36
C GLN A 292 5.23 4.60 -7.72
N ILE A 293 4.28 4.06 -8.50
CA ILE A 293 2.97 3.64 -7.99
C ILE A 293 3.14 2.53 -6.94
N GLY A 294 3.93 1.51 -7.24
CA GLY A 294 4.17 0.39 -6.31
C GLY A 294 4.83 0.84 -5.00
N GLN A 295 5.83 1.73 -5.07
CA GLN A 295 6.48 2.32 -3.89
C GLN A 295 5.49 3.09 -3.03
N GLU A 296 4.63 3.91 -3.64
CA GLU A 296 3.64 4.69 -2.91
C GLU A 296 2.54 3.80 -2.29
N VAL A 297 2.16 2.70 -2.95
CA VAL A 297 1.26 1.69 -2.37
C VAL A 297 1.88 1.05 -1.13
N LEU A 298 3.13 0.57 -1.21
CA LEU A 298 3.85 0.00 -0.05
C LEU A 298 3.96 1.01 1.09
N ARG A 299 4.33 2.25 0.76
CA ARG A 299 4.40 3.35 1.73
C ARG A 299 3.06 3.56 2.45
N ARG A 300 1.93 3.55 1.74
CA ARG A 300 0.60 3.69 2.36
C ARG A 300 0.22 2.51 3.23
N TYR A 301 0.56 1.29 2.80
CA TYR A 301 0.36 0.08 3.59
C TYR A 301 1.07 0.17 4.93
N SER A 302 2.35 0.56 4.92
CA SER A 302 3.17 0.74 6.12
C SER A 302 2.69 1.88 6.99
N VAL A 303 2.49 3.07 6.42
CA VAL A 303 2.16 4.28 7.18
C VAL A 303 0.79 4.21 7.85
N ASN A 304 -0.20 3.64 7.16
CA ASN A 304 -1.56 3.54 7.65
C ASN A 304 -1.86 2.17 8.28
N ASN A 305 -0.86 1.28 8.39
CA ASN A 305 -1.00 -0.07 8.93
C ASN A 305 -2.22 -0.81 8.32
N LEU A 306 -2.35 -0.72 6.99
CA LEU A 306 -3.59 -1.10 6.30
C LEU A 306 -3.81 -2.62 6.31
N ALA A 307 -2.73 -3.36 6.04
CA ALA A 307 -2.67 -4.81 6.09
C ALA A 307 -1.23 -5.23 6.41
N LYS A 308 -1.06 -6.45 6.91
CA LYS A 308 0.25 -7.08 7.03
C LYS A 308 0.74 -7.70 5.72
N SER A 309 -0.14 -7.85 4.72
CA SER A 309 0.28 -8.32 3.40
C SER A 309 1.24 -7.32 2.76
N THR A 310 2.16 -7.86 1.97
CA THR A 310 3.20 -7.15 1.24
C THR A 310 2.85 -7.24 -0.24
N PRO A 311 2.29 -6.16 -0.83
CA PRO A 311 2.06 -6.10 -2.26
C PRO A 311 3.31 -6.42 -3.09
N LEU A 312 3.11 -7.11 -4.21
CA LEU A 312 4.16 -7.53 -5.13
C LEU A 312 3.94 -6.88 -6.51
N PHE A 313 5.03 -6.48 -7.16
CA PHE A 313 5.01 -5.79 -8.45
C PHE A 313 6.07 -6.35 -9.38
N GLU A 314 5.67 -6.64 -10.61
CA GLU A 314 6.51 -7.33 -11.59
C GLU A 314 6.38 -6.78 -13.01
N GLY A 315 7.36 -7.10 -13.84
CA GLY A 315 7.42 -6.69 -15.24
C GLY A 315 8.30 -5.46 -15.47
N ASP A 316 8.03 -4.74 -16.55
CA ASP A 316 8.75 -3.51 -16.89
C ASP A 316 8.23 -2.31 -16.08
N LEU A 317 8.73 -2.17 -14.85
CA LEU A 317 8.23 -1.19 -13.88
C LEU A 317 8.65 0.27 -14.18
N ASP A 318 9.59 0.47 -15.10
CA ASP A 318 10.08 1.80 -15.48
C ASP A 318 9.13 2.52 -16.44
N GLN A 319 8.12 1.82 -16.98
CA GLN A 319 7.11 2.40 -17.84
C GLN A 319 6.15 3.30 -17.07
N VAL A 320 5.73 4.39 -17.71
CA VAL A 320 4.64 5.25 -17.23
C VAL A 320 3.33 4.47 -17.31
N VAL A 321 2.56 4.46 -16.22
CA VAL A 321 1.28 3.75 -16.18
C VAL A 321 0.36 4.27 -17.27
N PHE A 322 -0.30 3.36 -17.99
CA PHE A 322 -1.11 3.65 -19.18
C PHE A 322 -0.34 4.23 -20.39
N ALA A 323 0.99 4.17 -20.41
CA ALA A 323 1.88 4.59 -21.51
C ALA A 323 1.66 6.05 -21.99
N GLY A 324 1.81 7.00 -21.06
CA GLY A 324 1.83 8.45 -21.30
C GLY A 324 3.23 9.07 -21.12
N GLU A 325 3.32 10.40 -21.25
CA GLU A 325 4.51 11.15 -20.81
C GLU A 325 4.45 11.37 -19.31
N ALA A 326 5.57 11.14 -18.61
CA ALA A 326 5.68 11.44 -17.19
C ALA A 326 5.51 12.95 -16.97
N GLY A 327 4.55 13.33 -16.13
CA GLY A 327 4.24 14.72 -15.83
C GLY A 327 4.07 14.95 -14.34
N THR A 328 4.65 16.02 -13.82
CA THR A 328 4.35 16.49 -12.47
C THR A 328 2.98 17.16 -12.47
N ARG A 329 1.98 16.50 -11.86
CA ARG A 329 0.68 17.12 -11.63
C ARG A 329 0.71 17.93 -10.34
N VAL A 330 0.22 19.17 -10.41
CA VAL A 330 -0.24 19.90 -9.23
C VAL A 330 -1.65 19.39 -8.92
N ALA A 331 -1.89 18.87 -7.71
CA ALA A 331 -3.20 18.37 -7.28
C ALA A 331 -4.22 19.51 -7.26
N GLN A 332 -4.84 19.75 -8.41
CA GLN A 332 -5.84 20.79 -8.61
C GLN A 332 -6.90 20.33 -9.61
N TRP A 333 -8.13 20.80 -9.37
CA TRP A 333 -9.31 20.41 -10.12
C TRP A 333 -10.14 21.63 -10.44
N GLN A 334 -10.71 21.66 -11.65
CA GLN A 334 -11.65 22.70 -12.02
C GLN A 334 -12.91 22.57 -11.16
N ALA A 335 -13.33 23.67 -10.55
CA ALA A 335 -14.51 23.70 -9.70
C ALA A 335 -15.72 24.29 -10.42
N GLU A 336 -16.89 23.75 -10.08
CA GLU A 336 -18.19 24.26 -10.47
C GLU A 336 -18.86 24.92 -9.27
N VAL A 337 -19.49 26.07 -9.49
CA VAL A 337 -20.24 26.78 -8.46
C VAL A 337 -21.68 26.28 -8.48
N THR A 338 -22.13 25.70 -7.37
CA THR A 338 -23.48 25.17 -7.17
C THR A 338 -24.17 25.86 -5.99
N ASP A 339 -25.46 25.60 -5.79
CA ASP A 339 -26.21 26.12 -4.64
C ASP A 339 -25.68 25.56 -3.29
N ALA A 340 -24.94 24.44 -3.33
CA ALA A 340 -24.35 23.79 -2.16
C ALA A 340 -22.92 24.27 -1.84
N GLY A 341 -22.29 25.05 -2.73
CA GLY A 341 -20.92 25.53 -2.58
C GLY A 341 -20.10 25.37 -3.86
N LEU A 342 -18.79 25.18 -3.73
CA LEU A 342 -17.91 24.84 -4.84
C LEU A 342 -17.72 23.32 -4.90
N THR A 343 -18.06 22.71 -6.04
CA THR A 343 -17.95 21.26 -6.26
C THR A 343 -16.79 20.97 -7.21
N ILE A 344 -16.03 19.91 -6.94
CA ILE A 344 -14.95 19.42 -7.78
C ILE A 344 -15.15 17.94 -8.13
N PRO A 345 -14.70 17.50 -9.33
CA PRO A 345 -14.65 16.08 -9.71
C PRO A 345 -13.40 15.41 -9.09
N ALA A 346 -13.25 15.57 -7.78
CA ALA A 346 -12.21 14.92 -6.99
C ALA A 346 -12.70 14.73 -5.58
N GLY A 347 -12.30 13.62 -4.97
CA GLY A 347 -12.87 13.13 -3.74
C GLY A 347 -11.85 12.37 -2.89
N SER A 348 -12.31 11.45 -2.05
CA SER A 348 -11.44 10.68 -1.15
C SER A 348 -10.45 9.77 -1.86
N LEU A 349 -10.70 9.40 -3.12
CA LEU A 349 -9.68 8.74 -3.93
C LEU A 349 -8.52 9.66 -4.30
N HIS A 350 -8.77 10.95 -4.36
CA HIS A 350 -7.76 11.96 -4.70
C HIS A 350 -7.05 12.50 -3.44
N GLY A 351 -7.14 11.74 -2.33
CA GLY A 351 -6.62 12.12 -1.03
C GLY A 351 -7.30 13.34 -0.43
N LEU A 352 -8.59 13.56 -0.71
CA LEU A 352 -9.38 14.61 -0.04
C LEU A 352 -10.12 14.03 1.15
N SER A 353 -10.34 14.84 2.17
CA SER A 353 -11.07 14.46 3.37
C SER A 353 -11.99 15.60 3.82
N ASP A 354 -13.05 15.26 4.55
CA ASP A 354 -13.91 16.25 5.18
C ASP A 354 -13.09 17.17 6.10
N GLY A 355 -13.32 18.48 5.99
CA GLY A 355 -12.55 19.50 6.71
C GLY A 355 -11.23 19.90 6.04
N ALA A 356 -10.78 19.23 4.97
CA ALA A 356 -9.60 19.65 4.23
C ALA A 356 -9.77 21.06 3.65
N VAL A 357 -8.68 21.83 3.65
CA VAL A 357 -8.67 23.21 3.14
C VAL A 357 -8.00 23.25 1.78
N LEU A 358 -8.70 23.75 0.77
CA LEU A 358 -8.18 23.94 -0.58
C LEU A 358 -8.01 25.42 -0.88
N ALA A 359 -6.95 25.77 -1.61
CA ALA A 359 -6.76 27.10 -2.15
C ALA A 359 -7.61 27.28 -3.41
N VAL A 360 -8.35 28.39 -3.49
CA VAL A 360 -9.09 28.77 -4.70
C VAL A 360 -8.18 29.60 -5.58
N MET A 361 -7.90 29.13 -6.79
CA MET A 361 -7.06 29.82 -7.77
C MET A 361 -7.91 30.38 -8.90
N ALA A 362 -7.55 31.58 -9.37
CA ALA A 362 -8.17 32.17 -10.55
C ALA A 362 -7.73 31.45 -11.83
N SER A 363 -6.48 30.98 -11.88
CA SER A 363 -5.91 30.18 -12.96
C SER A 363 -5.08 29.02 -12.43
N ALA A 364 -5.04 27.93 -13.20
CA ALA A 364 -4.21 26.75 -12.93
C ALA A 364 -2.70 27.04 -12.86
N ALA A 365 -2.25 28.15 -13.47
CA ALA A 365 -0.86 28.56 -13.54
C ALA A 365 -0.42 29.48 -12.38
N ASP A 366 -1.36 29.96 -11.55
CA ASP A 366 -1.06 30.90 -10.47
C ASP A 366 -0.24 30.21 -9.36
N ALA A 367 0.65 30.95 -8.69
CA ALA A 367 1.36 30.44 -7.51
C ALA A 367 0.39 30.30 -6.33
N THR A 368 0.61 29.35 -5.41
CA THR A 368 -0.34 29.10 -4.30
C THR A 368 -0.55 30.33 -3.41
N GLU A 369 0.46 31.19 -3.28
CA GLU A 369 0.38 32.48 -2.57
C GLU A 369 -0.59 33.48 -3.23
N ASP A 370 -0.88 33.34 -4.51
CA ASP A 370 -1.82 34.16 -5.27
C ASP A 370 -3.27 33.68 -5.17
N ALA A 371 -3.56 32.67 -4.33
CA ALA A 371 -4.92 32.17 -4.13
C ALA A 371 -5.89 33.32 -3.82
N ILE A 372 -7.06 33.33 -4.45
CA ILE A 372 -8.09 34.38 -4.27
C ILE A 372 -8.95 34.16 -3.01
N GLY A 373 -8.80 33.01 -2.37
CA GLY A 373 -9.46 32.64 -1.12
C GLY A 373 -9.26 31.16 -0.85
N TYR A 374 -9.98 30.64 0.14
CA TYR A 374 -9.91 29.25 0.55
C TYR A 374 -11.30 28.66 0.68
N VAL A 375 -11.40 27.34 0.58
CA VAL A 375 -12.60 26.58 0.92
C VAL A 375 -12.26 25.47 1.89
N THR A 376 -13.20 25.14 2.76
CA THR A 376 -13.18 23.92 3.57
C THR A 376 -14.15 22.91 2.97
N LEU A 377 -13.68 21.68 2.75
CA LEU A 377 -14.53 20.60 2.27
C LEU A 377 -15.55 20.21 3.35
N SER A 378 -16.81 20.08 2.95
CA SER A 378 -17.96 19.78 3.81
C SER A 378 -18.74 18.54 3.38
N GLY A 379 -18.25 17.84 2.35
CA GLY A 379 -18.75 16.54 1.90
C GLY A 379 -17.81 16.00 0.84
N VAL A 380 -17.28 14.80 1.08
CA VAL A 380 -16.31 14.13 0.21
C VAL A 380 -16.81 12.73 -0.15
N GLU A 381 -17.15 12.55 -1.42
CA GLU A 381 -17.42 11.25 -2.04
C GLU A 381 -16.11 10.68 -2.63
N PRO A 382 -16.05 9.43 -3.15
CA PRO A 382 -14.83 8.89 -3.76
C PRO A 382 -14.26 9.73 -4.92
N PHE A 383 -15.14 10.23 -5.79
CA PHE A 383 -14.76 10.97 -7.01
C PHE A 383 -15.23 12.43 -7.02
N ALA A 384 -15.90 12.90 -5.97
CA ALA A 384 -16.44 14.25 -5.91
C ALA A 384 -16.31 14.85 -4.51
N ALA A 385 -16.21 16.17 -4.43
CA ALA A 385 -16.21 16.87 -3.14
C ALA A 385 -16.89 18.23 -3.29
N THR A 386 -17.54 18.66 -2.20
CA THR A 386 -18.16 19.98 -2.10
C THR A 386 -17.52 20.75 -0.95
N GLY A 387 -17.16 22.00 -1.21
CA GLY A 387 -16.54 22.89 -0.24
C GLY A 387 -17.29 24.21 -0.06
N THR A 388 -17.17 24.78 1.14
CA THR A 388 -17.72 26.08 1.50
C THR A 388 -16.61 27.10 1.73
N PRO A 389 -16.83 28.40 1.44
CA PRO A 389 -15.80 29.43 1.62
C PRO A 389 -15.26 29.49 3.06
N LEU A 390 -13.94 29.56 3.19
CA LEU A 390 -13.21 29.72 4.44
C LEU A 390 -12.42 31.04 4.44
N GLU A 391 -12.60 31.85 5.48
CA GLU A 391 -11.72 33.00 5.73
C GLU A 391 -10.41 32.52 6.38
N ARG A 392 -9.29 32.71 5.69
CA ARG A 392 -7.95 32.32 6.14
C ARG A 392 -6.91 33.26 5.57
N ASP A 393 -5.85 33.53 6.33
CA ASP A 393 -4.74 34.44 5.96
C ASP A 393 -5.21 35.86 5.53
N GLY A 394 -6.32 36.34 6.11
CA GLY A 394 -6.93 37.62 5.74
C GLY A 394 -7.59 37.64 4.35
N LYS A 395 -7.70 36.49 3.68
CA LYS A 395 -8.37 36.34 2.39
C LYS A 395 -9.80 35.87 2.61
N VAL A 396 -10.74 36.62 2.03
CA VAL A 396 -12.16 36.27 1.96
C VAL A 396 -12.50 36.04 0.51
N LEU A 397 -13.15 34.91 0.22
CA LEU A 397 -13.50 34.55 -1.14
C LEU A 397 -14.42 35.61 -1.78
N PRO A 398 -14.11 36.12 -2.99
CA PRO A 398 -14.92 37.15 -3.65
C PRO A 398 -16.37 36.69 -3.92
N ALA A 399 -17.33 37.61 -3.83
CA ALA A 399 -18.73 37.33 -4.13
C ALA A 399 -18.98 37.01 -5.62
N GLU A 400 -18.16 37.57 -6.52
CA GLU A 400 -18.15 37.20 -7.93
C GLU A 400 -16.90 36.37 -8.24
N LEU A 401 -17.10 35.12 -8.65
CA LEU A 401 -16.03 34.17 -8.94
C LEU A 401 -15.69 34.13 -10.44
N PRO A 402 -14.40 34.02 -10.81
CA PRO A 402 -13.99 33.86 -12.21
C PRO A 402 -14.46 32.51 -12.78
N LYS A 403 -14.71 32.45 -14.08
CA LYS A 403 -15.02 31.19 -14.76
C LYS A 403 -13.77 30.32 -14.87
N GLY A 404 -13.92 29.02 -14.65
CA GLY A 404 -12.82 28.06 -14.76
C GLY A 404 -11.85 28.12 -13.57
N LEU A 405 -12.31 28.61 -12.43
CA LEU A 405 -11.54 28.57 -11.18
C LEU A 405 -11.15 27.12 -10.84
N VAL A 406 -10.00 26.97 -10.19
CA VAL A 406 -9.51 25.66 -9.75
C VAL A 406 -9.36 25.63 -8.24
N LEU A 407 -9.64 24.48 -7.64
CA LEU A 407 -9.28 24.21 -6.25
C LEU A 407 -7.99 23.42 -6.24
N ARG A 408 -6.97 23.94 -5.54
CA ARG A 408 -5.66 23.31 -5.37
C ARG A 408 -5.55 22.73 -3.96
N LYS A 409 -5.17 21.45 -3.87
CA LYS A 409 -4.79 20.79 -2.61
C LYS A 409 -3.57 21.50 -2.03
N LEU A 410 -3.70 21.91 -0.77
CA LEU A 410 -2.58 22.37 0.04
C LEU A 410 -1.93 21.15 0.68
N ASP A 411 -0.61 21.20 0.92
CA ASP A 411 0.08 20.11 1.60
C ASP A 411 -0.63 19.76 2.91
N GLU A 412 -0.88 18.46 3.11
CA GLU A 412 -1.61 17.97 4.28
C GLU A 412 -0.83 18.29 5.56
N ALA A 413 -1.52 18.87 6.53
CA ALA A 413 -1.01 18.87 7.89
C ALA A 413 -0.94 17.41 8.36
N LEU A 414 0.25 16.96 8.73
CA LEU A 414 0.45 15.60 9.23
C LEU A 414 -0.41 15.36 10.48
N ASP A 415 -1.33 14.41 10.39
CA ASP A 415 -2.08 13.94 11.56
C ASP A 415 -1.30 12.82 12.27
N PHE A 416 -0.67 13.21 13.38
CA PHE A 416 0.06 12.30 14.25
C PHE A 416 -0.82 11.61 15.31
N THR A 417 -2.14 11.75 15.18
CA THR A 417 -3.10 11.01 16.01
C THR A 417 -3.13 9.55 15.57
N LEU A 418 -3.27 8.66 16.55
CA LEU A 418 -3.52 7.24 16.34
C LEU A 418 -4.85 6.88 17.00
N THR A 419 -5.76 6.32 16.20
CA THR A 419 -7.06 5.85 16.66
C THR A 419 -6.97 4.40 17.15
N VAL A 420 -7.56 4.10 18.31
CA VAL A 420 -7.51 2.79 18.96
C VAL A 420 -8.92 2.30 19.28
N ALA A 421 -9.39 1.25 18.63
CA ALA A 421 -10.68 0.63 18.91
C ALA A 421 -10.61 -0.18 20.20
N LEU A 422 -11.57 0.04 21.09
CA LEU A 422 -11.69 -0.67 22.38
C LEU A 422 -12.21 -2.11 22.19
N PRO A 423 -11.98 -3.05 23.12
CA PRO A 423 -12.57 -4.38 23.01
C PRO A 423 -14.08 -4.34 23.29
N ALA A 424 -14.82 -5.28 22.71
CA ALA A 424 -16.22 -5.48 23.05
C ALA A 424 -16.37 -5.86 24.54
N PRO A 425 -17.34 -5.27 25.28
CA PRO A 425 -17.55 -5.59 26.69
C PRO A 425 -18.11 -7.00 26.87
N GLY A 426 -18.08 -7.50 28.11
CA GLY A 426 -18.72 -8.77 28.48
C GLY A 426 -17.77 -9.93 28.76
N ASN A 427 -16.47 -9.65 28.85
CA ASN A 427 -15.46 -10.58 29.35
C ASN A 427 -14.53 -9.87 30.34
N ALA A 428 -13.93 -10.63 31.27
CA ALA A 428 -13.21 -10.04 32.40
C ALA A 428 -12.03 -9.12 32.00
N PRO A 429 -11.19 -9.46 30.99
CA PRO A 429 -10.14 -8.54 30.53
C PRO A 429 -10.69 -7.25 29.92
N ALA A 430 -11.70 -7.33 29.06
CA ALA A 430 -12.33 -6.15 28.45
C ALA A 430 -12.97 -5.26 29.51
N ASP A 431 -13.70 -5.84 30.46
CA ASP A 431 -14.36 -5.07 31.53
C ASP A 431 -13.34 -4.40 32.46
N ALA A 432 -12.20 -5.05 32.73
CA ALA A 432 -11.11 -4.47 33.51
C ALA A 432 -10.46 -3.27 32.79
N LEU A 433 -10.22 -3.38 31.49
CA LEU A 433 -9.73 -2.27 30.67
C LEU A 433 -10.75 -1.12 30.63
N LEU A 434 -12.02 -1.42 30.37
CA LEU A 434 -13.08 -0.43 30.30
C LEU A 434 -13.23 0.33 31.63
N ALA A 435 -13.04 -0.35 32.76
CA ALA A 435 -13.00 0.29 34.08
C ALA A 435 -11.77 1.20 34.29
N ALA A 436 -10.66 0.92 33.61
CA ALA A 436 -9.41 1.69 33.68
C ALA A 436 -9.30 2.82 32.62
N MET A 437 -10.36 3.07 31.83
CA MET A 437 -10.30 3.99 30.69
C MET A 437 -9.96 5.44 31.03
N ALA A 438 -10.39 5.93 32.20
CA ALA A 438 -10.05 7.29 32.64
C ALA A 438 -8.54 7.43 32.85
N ASP A 439 -7.96 6.51 33.62
CA ASP A 439 -6.51 6.47 33.89
C ASP A 439 -5.71 6.22 32.60
N LEU A 440 -6.23 5.38 31.68
CA LEU A 440 -5.62 5.14 30.38
C LEU A 440 -5.59 6.40 29.53
N THR A 441 -6.70 7.13 29.45
CA THR A 441 -6.80 8.37 28.65
C THR A 441 -5.84 9.44 29.19
N ASP A 442 -5.76 9.56 30.52
CA ASP A 442 -4.83 10.49 31.17
C ASP A 442 -3.36 10.11 30.92
N SER A 443 -3.04 8.81 30.89
CA SER A 443 -1.69 8.29 30.66
C SER A 443 -1.26 8.34 29.18
N ALA A 444 -2.20 8.10 28.26
CA ALA A 444 -1.98 8.01 26.82
C ALA A 444 -1.74 9.37 26.14
N GLY A 445 -2.22 10.45 26.76
CA GLY A 445 -2.10 11.80 26.22
C GLY A 445 -2.95 12.06 24.96
N PRO A 446 -2.85 13.24 24.35
CA PRO A 446 -3.81 13.71 23.34
C PRO A 446 -3.65 13.08 21.96
N ARG A 447 -2.58 12.33 21.71
CA ARG A 447 -2.29 11.72 20.39
C ARG A 447 -2.92 10.34 20.22
N LEU A 448 -3.42 9.72 21.28
CA LEU A 448 -4.14 8.46 21.23
C LEU A 448 -5.63 8.75 21.37
N LYS A 449 -6.42 8.41 20.35
CA LYS A 449 -7.86 8.62 20.33
C LYS A 449 -8.58 7.27 20.41
N PHE A 450 -9.23 7.00 21.54
CA PHE A 450 -10.00 5.77 21.71
C PHE A 450 -11.37 5.88 21.05
N VAL A 451 -11.75 4.84 20.32
CA VAL A 451 -13.06 4.71 19.64
C VAL A 451 -13.78 3.42 20.08
N PRO A 452 -15.12 3.37 19.99
CA PRO A 452 -15.89 2.15 20.24
C PRO A 452 -15.40 0.92 19.47
N ALA A 453 -15.74 -0.28 19.96
CA ALA A 453 -15.22 -1.54 19.43
C ALA A 453 -15.55 -1.82 17.95
N GLY A 454 -16.69 -1.34 17.47
CA GLY A 454 -17.13 -1.48 16.07
C GLY A 454 -16.69 -0.33 15.17
N ASP A 455 -15.98 0.67 15.70
CA ASP A 455 -15.48 1.78 14.89
C ASP A 455 -14.12 1.43 14.28
N GLU A 456 -13.90 1.86 13.04
CA GLU A 456 -12.60 1.73 12.35
C GLU A 456 -11.51 2.49 13.10
N ALA A 457 -10.36 1.84 13.29
CA ALA A 457 -9.23 2.36 14.05
C ALA A 457 -7.89 1.89 13.46
N ASP A 458 -6.80 2.59 13.78
CA ASP A 458 -5.45 2.20 13.34
C ASP A 458 -4.92 0.96 14.09
N LEU A 459 -5.37 0.82 15.34
CA LEU A 459 -5.13 -0.36 16.20
C LEU A 459 -6.45 -0.83 16.80
N ARG A 460 -6.56 -2.14 17.06
CA ARG A 460 -7.72 -2.74 17.70
C ARG A 460 -7.29 -3.49 18.96
N LEU A 461 -7.92 -3.16 20.08
CA LEU A 461 -7.75 -3.90 21.32
C LEU A 461 -8.76 -5.05 21.34
N ALA A 462 -8.28 -6.27 21.51
CA ALA A 462 -9.12 -7.46 21.46
C ALA A 462 -8.83 -8.40 22.63
N VAL A 463 -9.81 -9.23 22.96
CA VAL A 463 -9.66 -10.35 23.89
C VAL A 463 -9.85 -11.61 23.08
N LEU A 464 -8.86 -12.50 23.16
CA LEU A 464 -8.79 -13.72 22.36
C LEU A 464 -8.95 -14.94 23.28
N PRO A 465 -10.17 -15.52 23.43
CA PRO A 465 -10.42 -16.58 24.39
C PRO A 465 -9.62 -17.87 24.14
N ASP A 466 -9.37 -18.19 22.87
CA ASP A 466 -8.62 -19.38 22.46
C ASP A 466 -7.11 -19.12 22.30
N SER A 467 -6.63 -17.94 22.71
CA SER A 467 -5.21 -17.61 22.64
C SER A 467 -4.40 -18.24 23.77
N PRO A 468 -3.05 -18.27 23.65
CA PRO A 468 -2.17 -18.65 24.76
C PRO A 468 -2.33 -17.78 26.02
N ARG A 469 -2.94 -16.59 25.91
CA ARG A 469 -3.16 -15.62 27.01
C ARG A 469 -4.60 -15.10 26.98
N PRO A 470 -5.58 -15.91 27.44
CA PRO A 470 -7.00 -15.54 27.40
C PRO A 470 -7.36 -14.42 28.40
N ASP A 471 -6.46 -14.10 29.32
CA ASP A 471 -6.58 -13.05 30.34
C ASP A 471 -5.91 -11.72 29.95
N ALA A 472 -5.55 -11.56 28.67
CA ALA A 472 -4.85 -10.39 28.16
C ALA A 472 -5.67 -9.58 27.16
N ILE A 473 -5.38 -8.28 27.11
CA ILE A 473 -5.73 -7.40 25.99
C ILE A 473 -4.64 -7.53 24.94
N TRP A 474 -5.01 -8.00 23.77
CA TRP A 474 -4.16 -8.08 22.59
C TRP A 474 -4.24 -6.78 21.80
N VAL A 475 -3.10 -6.27 21.35
CA VAL A 475 -3.02 -5.10 20.47
C VAL A 475 -2.86 -5.59 19.04
N LEU A 476 -3.95 -5.54 18.29
CA LEU A 476 -4.03 -5.99 16.92
C LEU A 476 -3.90 -4.80 15.96
N PRO A 477 -3.48 -5.03 14.70
CA PRO A 477 -3.67 -4.04 13.64
C PRO A 477 -5.15 -3.65 13.52
N GLY A 478 -5.45 -2.54 12.84
CA GLY A 478 -6.85 -2.12 12.60
C GLY A 478 -7.73 -3.19 11.95
N THR A 479 -7.14 -4.18 11.26
CA THR A 479 -7.83 -5.35 10.71
C THR A 479 -8.44 -6.28 11.78
N GLY A 480 -7.94 -6.25 13.01
CA GLY A 480 -8.31 -7.20 14.06
C GLY A 480 -7.82 -8.63 13.83
N LEU A 481 -6.91 -8.86 12.88
CA LEU A 481 -6.34 -10.18 12.59
C LEU A 481 -4.94 -10.33 13.19
N ALA A 482 -4.68 -11.47 13.83
CA ALA A 482 -3.37 -11.87 14.31
C ALA A 482 -2.92 -13.13 13.56
N GLU A 483 -1.79 -13.06 12.88
CA GLU A 483 -1.18 -14.20 12.19
C GLU A 483 -0.49 -15.12 13.20
N ASP A 484 0.44 -14.55 14.00
CA ASP A 484 1.16 -15.24 15.07
C ASP A 484 0.94 -14.55 16.42
N LEU A 485 0.32 -15.29 17.34
CA LEU A 485 0.07 -14.83 18.71
C LEU A 485 1.33 -14.82 19.59
N GLY A 486 2.42 -15.48 19.19
CA GLY A 486 3.69 -15.42 19.92
C GLY A 486 4.38 -14.05 19.82
N THR A 487 4.21 -13.36 18.70
CA THR A 487 4.82 -12.06 18.40
C THR A 487 3.84 -10.89 18.50
N THR A 488 2.53 -11.16 18.62
CA THR A 488 1.52 -10.11 18.76
C THR A 488 1.54 -9.51 20.18
N PRO A 489 1.66 -8.17 20.33
CA PRO A 489 1.73 -7.54 21.65
C PRO A 489 0.46 -7.76 22.49
N SER A 490 0.65 -8.08 23.77
CA SER A 490 -0.47 -8.30 24.70
C SER A 490 -0.15 -7.91 26.15
N VAL A 491 -1.13 -7.32 26.82
CA VAL A 491 -1.05 -6.87 28.22
C VAL A 491 -2.02 -7.67 29.07
N SER A 492 -1.52 -8.44 30.04
CA SER A 492 -2.42 -9.16 30.96
C SER A 492 -3.14 -8.19 31.89
N THR A 493 -4.42 -8.47 32.15
CA THR A 493 -5.26 -7.66 33.02
C THR A 493 -5.41 -8.24 34.41
N GLY A 494 -5.41 -9.57 34.54
CA GLY A 494 -5.73 -10.26 35.81
C GLY A 494 -4.70 -10.07 36.93
N ASP A 495 -3.47 -9.71 36.59
CA ASP A 495 -2.38 -9.47 37.53
C ASP A 495 -2.28 -7.99 37.96
N LYS A 496 -2.92 -7.05 37.27
CA LYS A 496 -2.72 -5.60 37.47
C LYS A 496 -3.95 -4.93 38.08
N ASP A 497 -3.73 -3.87 38.86
CA ASP A 497 -4.80 -2.92 39.19
C ASP A 497 -5.07 -1.97 38.01
N GLY A 498 -6.17 -1.21 38.08
CA GLY A 498 -6.60 -0.35 36.97
C GLY A 498 -5.54 0.68 36.53
N ALA A 499 -4.87 1.31 37.50
CA ALA A 499 -3.83 2.30 37.23
C ALA A 499 -2.59 1.66 36.57
N THR A 500 -2.14 0.50 37.06
CA THR A 500 -1.00 -0.21 36.49
C THR A 500 -1.32 -0.75 35.09
N LEU A 501 -2.54 -1.25 34.88
CA LEU A 501 -3.02 -1.68 33.56
C LEU A 501 -3.02 -0.49 32.57
N ALA A 502 -3.58 0.65 32.99
CA ALA A 502 -3.64 1.86 32.19
C ALA A 502 -2.26 2.35 31.75
N VAL A 503 -1.31 2.46 32.68
CA VAL A 503 0.06 2.89 32.36
C VAL A 503 0.76 1.90 31.43
N THR A 504 0.64 0.60 31.70
CA THR A 504 1.29 -0.45 30.89
C THR A 504 0.77 -0.45 29.44
N LEU A 505 -0.54 -0.30 29.27
CA LEU A 505 -1.17 -0.26 27.96
C LEU A 505 -0.91 1.07 27.25
N ALA A 506 -0.94 2.20 27.95
CA ALA A 506 -0.57 3.50 27.40
C ALA A 506 0.86 3.50 26.85
N ASP A 507 1.81 2.92 27.59
CA ASP A 507 3.20 2.79 27.15
C ASP A 507 3.30 1.94 25.89
N THR A 508 2.62 0.78 25.88
CA THR A 508 2.54 -0.12 24.71
C THR A 508 2.03 0.61 23.47
N LEU A 509 0.90 1.32 23.59
CA LEU A 509 0.30 2.07 22.49
C LEU A 509 1.15 3.27 22.05
N THR A 510 1.83 3.93 22.98
CA THR A 510 2.71 5.08 22.69
C THR A 510 3.95 4.64 21.92
N THR A 511 4.54 3.50 22.27
CA THR A 511 5.68 2.91 21.54
C THR A 511 5.32 2.63 20.08
N ILE A 512 4.15 2.02 19.84
CA ILE A 512 3.64 1.77 18.49
C ILE A 512 3.39 3.11 17.75
N ALA A 513 2.71 4.05 18.42
CA ALA A 513 2.40 5.35 17.83
C ALA A 513 3.65 6.17 17.45
N ARG A 514 4.75 6.06 18.19
CA ARG A 514 6.02 6.73 17.85
C ARG A 514 6.62 6.17 16.56
N ALA A 515 6.70 4.84 16.44
CA ALA A 515 7.20 4.19 15.24
C ALA A 515 6.34 4.54 14.00
N GLN A 516 5.02 4.47 14.13
CA GLN A 516 4.09 4.83 13.04
C GLN A 516 4.17 6.31 12.66
N ASN A 517 4.31 7.21 13.64
CA ASN A 517 4.45 8.64 13.37
C ASN A 517 5.78 8.99 12.69
N LEU A 518 6.85 8.25 12.96
CA LEU A 518 8.12 8.40 12.24
C LEU A 518 7.98 7.94 10.78
N LEU A 519 7.24 6.86 10.52
CA LEU A 519 6.90 6.44 9.16
C LEU A 519 6.06 7.50 8.42
N LYS A 520 5.00 8.04 9.08
CA LYS A 520 4.19 9.16 8.56
C LYS A 520 5.05 10.36 8.18
N LEU A 521 6.02 10.74 9.03
CA LEU A 521 6.91 11.86 8.78
C LEU A 521 7.79 11.62 7.55
N GLY A 522 8.42 10.45 7.45
CA GLY A 522 9.27 10.16 6.30
C GLY A 522 8.50 10.07 4.99
N ALA A 523 7.24 9.63 5.04
CA ALA A 523 6.36 9.65 3.89
C ALA A 523 5.99 11.05 3.40
N ALA A 524 5.75 11.99 4.32
CA ALA A 524 5.36 13.35 3.98
C ALA A 524 6.51 14.18 3.42
N VAL A 525 7.74 13.94 3.88
CA VAL A 525 8.94 14.59 3.35
C VAL A 525 9.36 13.95 2.03
N GLY A 526 9.26 12.62 1.93
CA GLY A 526 9.71 11.83 0.78
C GLY A 526 11.20 11.99 0.51
N ALA A 527 11.69 11.45 -0.61
CA ALA A 527 13.11 11.58 -1.00
C ALA A 527 13.55 13.04 -1.29
N GLY A 528 12.62 14.00 -1.28
CA GLY A 528 12.90 15.43 -1.47
C GLY A 528 13.51 15.76 -2.84
N SER A 529 13.88 17.03 -3.03
CA SER A 529 14.64 17.49 -4.20
C SER A 529 16.16 17.56 -3.92
N LEU A 530 16.60 16.95 -2.82
CA LEU A 530 17.98 17.02 -2.38
C LEU A 530 18.80 16.04 -3.25
N ASP A 531 19.77 16.57 -3.99
CA ASP A 531 20.60 15.80 -4.93
C ASP A 531 21.66 14.98 -4.17
N VAL A 532 21.21 13.91 -3.52
CA VAL A 532 22.03 12.95 -2.77
C VAL A 532 21.63 11.54 -3.20
N ASP A 533 22.56 10.82 -3.82
CA ASP A 533 22.33 9.43 -4.19
C ASP A 533 22.46 8.56 -2.94
N VAL A 534 21.44 7.79 -2.59
CA VAL A 534 21.50 6.81 -1.48
C VAL A 534 21.11 5.44 -2.00
N GLN A 535 21.93 4.45 -1.68
CA GLN A 535 21.70 3.05 -1.99
C GLN A 535 21.95 2.20 -0.74
N ILE A 536 20.98 1.36 -0.40
CA ILE A 536 21.16 0.32 0.62
C ILE A 536 21.69 -0.92 -0.09
N GLN A 537 22.66 -1.58 0.54
CA GLN A 537 23.30 -2.78 0.01
C GLN A 537 23.26 -3.91 1.04
N THR A 538 23.22 -5.14 0.54
CA THR A 538 23.34 -6.34 1.37
C THR A 538 24.45 -7.25 0.87
N ARG A 539 24.97 -8.08 1.78
CA ARG A 539 25.79 -9.25 1.45
C ARG A 539 25.53 -10.35 2.46
N SER A 540 25.72 -11.60 2.06
CA SER A 540 25.48 -12.75 2.92
C SER A 540 26.80 -13.32 3.46
N PRO A 541 26.78 -14.13 4.52
CA PRO A 541 27.95 -14.88 4.95
C PRO A 541 28.49 -15.85 3.89
N LYS A 542 27.62 -16.31 2.96
CA LYS A 542 27.97 -17.26 1.89
C LYS A 542 28.55 -16.55 0.64
N ASP A 543 28.21 -15.29 0.44
CA ASP A 543 28.67 -14.44 -0.67
C ASP A 543 28.95 -13.03 -0.17
N ASP A 544 30.24 -12.65 -0.16
CA ASP A 544 30.73 -11.38 0.37
C ASP A 544 30.57 -10.18 -0.58
N THR A 545 30.00 -10.41 -1.77
CA THR A 545 29.71 -9.35 -2.74
C THR A 545 28.56 -8.47 -2.25
N LEU A 546 28.80 -7.15 -2.22
CA LEU A 546 27.77 -6.17 -1.93
C LEU A 546 26.83 -6.05 -3.13
N ARG A 547 25.54 -6.25 -2.88
CA ARG A 547 24.46 -6.15 -3.85
C ARG A 547 23.50 -5.05 -3.41
N ALA A 548 23.04 -4.24 -4.35
CA ALA A 548 22.02 -3.25 -4.05
C ALA A 548 20.72 -3.93 -3.65
N LEU A 549 20.06 -3.41 -2.62
CA LEU A 549 18.69 -3.79 -2.29
C LEU A 549 17.74 -2.99 -3.19
N PRO A 550 16.85 -3.66 -3.95
CA PRO A 550 15.83 -2.97 -4.72
C PRO A 550 14.81 -2.31 -3.80
N LEU A 551 14.18 -1.23 -4.27
CA LEU A 551 13.03 -0.60 -3.59
C LEU A 551 11.72 -1.38 -3.83
N ALA A 552 11.63 -2.08 -4.95
CA ALA A 552 10.56 -3.00 -5.32
C ALA A 552 11.14 -4.09 -6.25
N PRO A 553 10.82 -5.39 -6.05
CA PRO A 553 10.00 -5.95 -4.97
C PRO A 553 10.68 -5.80 -3.59
N VAL A 554 9.90 -5.97 -2.50
CA VAL A 554 10.43 -5.88 -1.12
C VAL A 554 11.42 -7.03 -0.90
N PRO A 555 12.70 -6.75 -0.60
CA PRO A 555 13.72 -7.80 -0.46
C PRO A 555 13.56 -8.60 0.83
N THR A 556 13.83 -9.91 0.74
CA THR A 556 13.91 -10.82 1.88
C THR A 556 15.34 -10.97 2.35
N LEU A 557 15.58 -10.78 3.65
CA LEU A 557 16.85 -11.00 4.33
C LEU A 557 16.70 -12.06 5.42
N VAL A 558 17.80 -12.72 5.77
CA VAL A 558 17.82 -13.71 6.86
C VAL A 558 18.94 -13.40 7.85
N PRO A 559 18.98 -14.05 9.03
CA PRO A 559 19.99 -13.78 10.05
C PRO A 559 21.42 -13.87 9.50
N ASP A 560 22.28 -13.01 10.04
CA ASP A 560 23.67 -12.77 9.62
C ASP A 560 23.89 -12.09 8.27
N ASP A 561 22.84 -11.82 7.47
CA ASP A 561 22.97 -10.92 6.33
C ASP A 561 23.39 -9.53 6.82
N GLU A 562 24.39 -8.95 6.16
CA GLU A 562 24.90 -7.63 6.49
C GLU A 562 24.19 -6.56 5.68
N VAL A 563 23.87 -5.45 6.32
CA VAL A 563 23.26 -4.28 5.71
C VAL A 563 24.26 -3.13 5.70
N HIS A 564 24.39 -2.48 4.55
CA HIS A 564 25.34 -1.40 4.28
C HIS A 564 24.61 -0.21 3.64
N VAL A 565 25.13 0.99 3.83
CA VAL A 565 24.69 2.19 3.13
C VAL A 565 25.82 2.76 2.28
N LEU A 566 25.47 3.09 1.05
CA LEU A 566 26.26 3.89 0.13
C LEU A 566 25.51 5.21 -0.09
N ALA A 567 26.11 6.34 0.28
CA ALA A 567 25.52 7.65 0.03
C ALA A 567 26.53 8.57 -0.66
N ARG A 568 26.08 9.40 -1.60
CA ARG A 568 26.91 10.38 -2.30
C ARG A 568 26.23 11.72 -2.34
N ASN A 569 26.89 12.76 -1.83
CA ASN A 569 26.36 14.11 -1.84
C ASN A 569 26.73 14.80 -3.17
N ASN A 570 25.77 14.96 -4.08
CA ASN A 570 25.96 15.69 -5.33
C ASN A 570 25.59 17.19 -5.21
N THR A 571 25.09 17.62 -4.05
CA THR A 571 24.78 19.03 -3.80
C THR A 571 26.05 19.88 -3.66
N SER A 572 25.90 21.21 -3.71
CA SER A 572 27.01 22.15 -3.49
C SER A 572 27.33 22.42 -2.01
N GLY A 573 26.52 21.92 -1.06
CA GLY A 573 26.62 22.20 0.36
C GLY A 573 26.81 20.93 1.20
N PRO A 574 27.11 21.05 2.50
CA PRO A 574 27.17 19.89 3.37
C PRO A 574 25.77 19.35 3.66
N VAL A 575 25.65 18.03 3.81
CA VAL A 575 24.42 17.31 4.16
C VAL A 575 24.70 16.43 5.37
N ASP A 576 23.85 16.50 6.39
CA ASP A 576 23.86 15.56 7.51
C ASP A 576 23.00 14.35 7.17
N VAL A 577 23.52 13.14 7.44
CA VAL A 577 22.89 11.85 7.14
C VAL A 577 22.71 11.09 8.45
N ASN A 578 21.48 10.68 8.72
CA ASN A 578 21.10 9.82 9.84
C ASN A 578 20.50 8.52 9.30
N VAL A 579 20.88 7.38 9.86
CA VAL A 579 20.31 6.07 9.49
C VAL A 579 19.63 5.45 10.70
N LEU A 580 18.31 5.28 10.58
CA LEU A 580 17.43 4.66 11.55
C LEU A 580 16.90 3.33 11.03
N TYR A 581 16.57 2.44 11.94
CA TYR A 581 15.99 1.13 11.67
C TYR A 581 14.79 0.90 12.57
N ILE A 582 13.65 0.52 12.01
CA ILE A 582 12.46 0.15 12.75
C ILE A 582 12.28 -1.37 12.64
N GLY A 583 12.35 -2.06 13.78
CA GLY A 583 12.16 -3.51 13.87
C GLY A 583 10.69 -3.92 13.82
N ALA A 584 10.44 -5.21 13.58
CA ALA A 584 9.09 -5.80 13.54
C ALA A 584 8.36 -5.73 14.91
N ASP A 585 9.12 -5.47 15.98
CA ASP A 585 8.66 -5.25 17.36
C ASP A 585 8.48 -3.77 17.72
N TYR A 586 8.45 -2.88 16.72
CA TYR A 586 8.38 -1.43 16.86
C TYR A 586 9.59 -0.79 17.57
N SER A 587 10.70 -1.49 17.77
CA SER A 587 11.96 -0.86 18.21
C SER A 587 12.43 0.17 17.18
N ILE A 588 13.11 1.23 17.64
CA ILE A 588 13.79 2.19 16.75
C ILE A 588 15.26 2.20 17.14
N SER A 589 16.12 1.74 16.24
CA SER A 589 17.57 1.76 16.40
C SER A 589 18.19 2.86 15.55
N HIS A 590 19.14 3.60 16.11
CA HIS A 590 19.97 4.56 15.36
C HIS A 590 21.36 3.95 15.14
N TRP A 591 21.74 3.82 13.87
CA TRP A 591 22.96 3.12 13.48
C TRP A 591 24.08 4.06 13.02
N PHE A 592 23.72 5.24 12.53
CA PHE A 592 24.70 6.17 11.98
C PHE A 592 24.19 7.62 12.02
N SER A 593 25.08 8.54 12.39
CA SER A 593 24.97 9.97 12.11
C SER A 593 26.31 10.50 11.59
N GLY A 594 26.28 11.33 10.55
CA GLY A 594 27.49 11.88 9.94
C GLY A 594 27.22 12.99 8.96
N ARG A 595 28.25 13.76 8.62
CA ARG A 595 28.18 14.85 7.63
C ARG A 595 28.94 14.49 6.36
N LEU A 596 28.31 14.66 5.21
CA LEU A 596 28.91 14.57 3.89
C LEU A 596 29.12 15.96 3.32
N GLN A 597 30.36 16.31 2.98
CA GLN A 597 30.65 17.51 2.20
C GLN A 597 30.21 17.31 0.75
N ALA A 598 30.15 18.40 -0.01
CA ALA A 598 29.88 18.35 -1.44
C ALA A 598 30.88 17.44 -2.17
N GLY A 599 30.37 16.43 -2.87
CA GLY A 599 31.15 15.42 -3.58
C GLY A 599 31.66 14.26 -2.72
N ASP A 600 31.42 14.24 -1.41
CA ASP A 600 31.81 13.12 -0.55
C ASP A 600 30.95 11.88 -0.81
N GLU A 601 31.56 10.71 -0.64
CA GLU A 601 30.89 9.41 -0.63
C GLU A 601 31.01 8.75 0.75
N LEU A 602 29.91 8.26 1.29
CA LEU A 602 29.81 7.40 2.47
C LEU A 602 29.70 5.95 2.02
N LYS A 603 30.56 5.07 2.55
CA LYS A 603 30.47 3.61 2.43
C LYS A 603 30.56 3.03 3.83
N GLN A 604 29.43 2.62 4.39
CA GLN A 604 29.36 2.21 5.79
C GLN A 604 28.58 0.90 5.95
N GLY A 605 29.19 -0.09 6.59
CA GLY A 605 28.48 -1.24 7.13
C GLY A 605 27.72 -0.83 8.38
N LEU A 606 26.43 -1.16 8.43
CA LEU A 606 25.52 -0.71 9.48
C LEU A 606 25.34 -1.79 10.54
N PHE A 607 24.72 -2.91 10.16
CA PHE A 607 24.37 -3.98 11.09
C PHE A 607 24.23 -5.33 10.38
N LYS A 608 23.96 -6.38 11.17
CA LYS A 608 23.57 -7.71 10.72
C LYS A 608 22.14 -7.98 11.13
N ILE A 609 21.40 -8.71 10.30
CA ILE A 609 20.06 -9.19 10.66
C ILE A 609 20.17 -10.15 11.85
N SER A 610 19.41 -9.86 12.90
CA SER A 610 19.31 -10.71 14.09
C SER A 610 18.39 -11.90 13.85
N PRO A 611 18.51 -12.99 14.63
CA PRO A 611 17.60 -14.12 14.53
C PRO A 611 16.18 -13.83 15.04
N GLN A 612 16.01 -12.75 15.82
CA GLN A 612 14.73 -12.24 16.34
C GLN A 612 14.87 -10.73 16.65
N PRO A 613 13.77 -9.95 16.61
CA PRO A 613 12.48 -10.32 16.00
C PRO A 613 12.62 -10.49 14.48
N LEU A 614 11.68 -11.19 13.85
CA LEU A 614 11.61 -11.36 12.39
C LEU A 614 10.26 -10.86 11.90
N GLY A 615 10.21 -10.27 10.71
CA GLY A 615 8.96 -9.82 10.11
C GLY A 615 9.16 -8.65 9.16
N GLN A 616 8.21 -7.72 9.16
CA GLN A 616 8.31 -6.49 8.39
C GLN A 616 9.16 -5.46 9.13
N GLU A 617 10.26 -5.06 8.51
CA GLU A 617 11.23 -4.13 9.09
C GLU A 617 11.50 -2.99 8.12
N ARG A 618 11.96 -1.84 8.63
CA ARG A 618 12.06 -0.61 7.84
C ARG A 618 13.37 0.10 8.09
N MET A 619 14.01 0.55 7.02
CA MET A 619 15.16 1.45 7.08
C MET A 619 14.74 2.87 6.72
N ILE A 620 15.20 3.84 7.49
CA ILE A 620 14.95 5.25 7.25
C ILE A 620 16.28 5.98 7.19
N VAL A 621 16.57 6.62 6.05
CA VAL A 621 17.73 7.49 5.88
C VAL A 621 17.24 8.93 5.81
N ILE A 622 17.60 9.73 6.81
CA ILE A 622 17.22 11.14 6.91
C ILE A 622 18.42 11.99 6.48
N MET A 623 18.19 12.86 5.52
CA MET A 623 19.19 13.74 4.92
C MET A 623 18.78 15.19 5.08
N THR A 624 19.59 15.97 5.77
CA THR A 624 19.27 17.36 6.08
C THR A 624 20.40 18.27 5.56
N PRO A 625 20.11 19.27 4.70
CA PRO A 625 21.11 20.25 4.32
C PRO A 625 21.61 21.03 5.55
N ALA A 626 22.93 21.09 5.71
CA ALA A 626 23.57 21.68 6.86
C ALA A 626 24.24 23.03 6.54
N LYS A 627 24.38 23.88 7.56
CA LYS A 627 25.20 25.09 7.44
C LYS A 627 26.67 24.73 7.66
N ALA A 628 27.57 25.43 6.97
CA ALA A 628 29.00 25.27 7.22
C ALA A 628 29.31 25.55 8.70
N GLN A 629 30.03 24.62 9.35
CA GLN A 629 30.41 24.68 10.78
C GLN A 629 29.27 24.57 11.81
N SER A 630 28.05 24.18 11.43
CA SER A 630 27.05 23.75 12.44
C SER A 630 27.45 22.40 13.07
N PRO A 631 26.96 22.07 14.27
CA PRO A 631 27.01 20.69 14.77
C PRO A 631 26.38 19.72 13.76
N VAL A 632 26.87 18.48 13.73
CA VAL A 632 26.22 17.41 12.96
C VAL A 632 24.91 17.07 13.65
N GLU A 633 23.83 17.04 12.89
CA GLU A 633 22.53 16.58 13.38
C GLU A 633 22.62 15.12 13.82
N ASP A 634 22.28 14.86 15.08
CA ASP A 634 22.24 13.52 15.66
C ASP A 634 20.81 13.22 16.14
N LEU A 635 20.17 12.27 15.45
CA LEU A 635 18.80 11.84 15.72
C LEU A 635 18.73 10.60 16.61
N SER A 636 19.83 10.25 17.30
CA SER A 636 19.88 9.14 18.26
C SER A 636 18.84 9.22 19.39
N TYR A 637 18.31 10.43 19.68
CA TYR A 637 17.21 10.61 20.64
C TYR A 637 15.87 10.03 20.19
N LEU A 638 15.72 9.69 18.89
CA LEU A 638 14.54 8.98 18.36
C LEU A 638 14.59 7.48 18.66
N ALA A 639 15.72 6.95 19.12
CA ALA A 639 15.84 5.54 19.45
C ALA A 639 14.87 5.16 20.58
N GLN A 640 14.30 3.97 20.47
CA GLN A 640 13.43 3.40 21.49
C GLN A 640 13.63 1.88 21.55
N ASP A 641 13.51 1.33 22.75
CA ASP A 641 13.63 -0.10 22.98
C ASP A 641 12.45 -0.88 22.35
N ALA A 642 12.68 -2.18 22.17
CA ALA A 642 11.70 -3.13 21.69
C ALA A 642 10.44 -3.17 22.55
N LEU A 643 9.29 -3.39 21.91
CA LEU A 643 8.06 -3.67 22.63
C LEU A 643 8.08 -5.11 23.16
N ASP A 644 8.03 -5.28 24.48
CA ASP A 644 7.79 -6.59 25.09
C ASP A 644 6.45 -7.17 24.62
N THR A 645 6.51 -8.26 23.84
CA THR A 645 5.33 -8.91 23.26
C THR A 645 4.38 -9.42 24.34
N THR A 646 4.90 -9.80 25.52
CA THR A 646 4.10 -10.23 26.66
C THR A 646 4.41 -9.44 27.93
N ARG A 647 3.52 -8.50 28.31
CA ARG A 647 3.67 -7.73 29.56
C ARG A 647 2.85 -8.33 30.71
N SER A 648 3.54 -8.95 31.67
CA SER A 648 3.03 -9.38 32.99
C SER A 648 3.84 -8.70 34.10
N LEU A 649 3.33 -8.67 35.33
CA LEU A 649 4.05 -8.16 36.52
C LEU A 649 5.26 -9.01 36.95
N GLY A 650 5.88 -9.75 36.03
CA GLY A 650 6.98 -10.68 36.27
C GLY A 650 8.19 -10.49 35.35
N GLY A 651 8.39 -9.31 34.77
CA GLY A 651 9.63 -8.96 34.08
C GLY A 651 10.85 -9.17 34.97
N THR A 652 12.01 -9.48 34.38
CA THR A 652 13.21 -9.73 35.18
C THR A 652 13.57 -8.48 35.98
N ALA A 653 13.78 -8.62 37.29
CA ALA A 653 14.13 -7.53 38.22
C ALA A 653 15.37 -6.71 37.82
N PHE A 654 16.09 -7.12 36.78
CA PHE A 654 17.25 -6.42 36.22
C PHE A 654 16.86 -5.39 35.14
N GLY A 655 15.84 -5.67 34.33
CA GLY A 655 15.33 -4.72 33.33
C GLY A 655 14.65 -3.52 33.98
N ASP A 656 13.81 -3.77 34.98
CA ASP A 656 13.18 -2.72 35.79
C ASP A 656 14.21 -1.88 36.55
N ALA A 657 15.29 -2.52 37.05
CA ALA A 657 16.39 -1.84 37.72
C ALA A 657 17.26 -0.99 36.76
N LEU A 658 17.34 -1.34 35.47
CA LEU A 658 18.04 -0.55 34.45
C LEU A 658 17.23 0.68 34.02
N ALA A 659 15.90 0.53 33.91
CA ALA A 659 14.98 1.64 33.66
C ALA A 659 14.94 2.61 34.85
N GLU A 660 14.88 2.10 36.09
CA GLU A 660 14.93 2.92 37.32
C GLU A 660 16.31 3.56 37.55
N ALA A 661 17.38 2.95 37.01
CA ALA A 661 18.74 3.50 37.04
C ALA A 661 19.03 4.55 35.94
N GLY A 662 18.05 4.89 35.08
CA GLY A 662 18.17 5.98 34.12
C GLY A 662 19.02 5.67 32.88
N PHE A 663 19.16 4.40 32.50
CA PHE A 663 19.90 4.01 31.28
C PHE A 663 19.09 4.22 29.97
N GLY A 664 17.91 4.85 30.02
CA GLY A 664 17.05 5.15 28.87
C GLY A 664 16.80 6.64 28.59
N GLU A 665 17.49 7.58 29.25
CA GLU A 665 17.36 9.00 28.91
C GLU A 665 18.53 9.48 28.03
N THR A 666 18.31 9.55 26.72
CA THR A 666 19.18 10.36 25.86
C THR A 666 18.91 11.84 26.11
N THR A 667 19.98 12.53 26.45
CA THR A 667 20.02 13.92 26.87
C THR A 667 19.67 14.92 25.77
N ARG A 668 18.98 16.00 26.18
CA ARG A 668 18.69 17.27 25.47
C ARG A 668 19.58 17.59 24.26
N GLY A 669 18.98 17.57 23.06
CA GLY A 669 19.41 18.36 21.90
C GLY A 669 18.62 19.67 21.84
N ALA A 670 19.31 20.81 21.73
CA ALA A 670 18.68 22.11 21.59
C ALA A 670 18.08 22.29 20.18
N ILE A 671 16.81 22.72 20.12
CA ILE A 671 16.13 23.12 18.88
C ILE A 671 16.69 24.49 18.45
N ALA A 672 17.12 24.61 17.20
CA ALA A 672 17.39 25.91 16.60
C ALA A 672 16.05 26.64 16.39
N LEU A 673 15.94 27.86 16.94
CA LEU A 673 14.87 28.79 16.58
C LEU A 673 14.95 29.04 15.07
N THR A 674 13.86 28.75 14.36
CA THR A 674 13.71 29.09 12.94
C THR A 674 13.93 30.58 12.77
N ASP A 675 15.00 30.93 12.06
CA ASP A 675 15.23 32.28 11.60
C ASP A 675 14.47 32.41 10.28
N ASP A 676 13.31 33.07 10.30
CA ASP A 676 12.39 33.29 9.16
C ASP A 676 12.99 34.22 8.07
N SER A 677 14.31 34.16 7.86
CA SER A 677 15.01 34.99 6.90
C SER A 677 16.25 34.30 6.33
N ALA A 678 16.07 33.23 5.55
CA ALA A 678 17.12 32.76 4.66
C ALA A 678 16.53 32.19 3.37
N GLU A 679 17.17 32.55 2.25
CA GLU A 679 16.88 32.16 0.87
C GLU A 679 16.53 30.66 0.73
N ALA A 680 15.61 30.37 -0.19
CA ALA A 680 15.12 29.04 -0.56
C ALA A 680 16.26 28.07 -0.94
N GLY A 681 16.84 27.41 0.05
CA GLY A 681 17.64 26.19 -0.12
C GLY A 681 16.73 24.95 -0.21
N PRO A 682 17.24 23.81 -0.70
CA PRO A 682 16.49 22.56 -0.69
C PRO A 682 16.13 22.17 0.76
N GLY A 683 14.93 21.64 0.96
CA GLY A 683 14.49 21.10 2.24
C GLY A 683 15.15 19.75 2.59
N PRO A 684 14.85 19.18 3.77
CA PRO A 684 15.29 17.84 4.11
C PRO A 684 14.68 16.79 3.17
N ALA A 685 15.33 15.63 3.10
CA ALA A 685 14.94 14.47 2.32
C ALA A 685 14.96 13.21 3.20
N ILE A 686 13.98 12.33 3.06
CA ILE A 686 13.88 11.08 3.80
C ILE A 686 13.66 9.93 2.82
N LEU A 687 14.61 9.00 2.78
CA LEU A 687 14.46 7.73 2.05
C LEU A 687 13.96 6.66 3.01
N GLN A 688 12.89 5.96 2.62
CA GLN A 688 12.37 4.79 3.32
C GLN A 688 12.55 3.54 2.46
N LEU A 689 13.06 2.46 3.05
CA LEU A 689 13.17 1.15 2.41
C LEU A 689 12.47 0.10 3.28
N GLU A 690 11.62 -0.69 2.64
CA GLU A 690 10.96 -1.84 3.25
C GLU A 690 11.82 -3.09 3.12
N LEU A 691 11.90 -3.88 4.21
CA LEU A 691 12.60 -5.15 4.27
C LEU A 691 11.68 -6.21 4.88
N ARG A 692 11.82 -7.46 4.42
CA ARG A 692 11.23 -8.63 5.08
C ARG A 692 12.35 -9.46 5.68
N THR A 693 12.24 -9.82 6.95
CA THR A 693 13.17 -10.76 7.59
C THR A 693 12.48 -12.05 7.96
N VAL A 694 13.13 -13.16 7.64
CA VAL A 694 12.62 -14.51 7.89
C VAL A 694 13.70 -15.37 8.52
N ALA A 695 13.31 -16.50 9.12
CA ALA A 695 14.27 -17.37 9.77
C ALA A 695 15.26 -17.93 8.73
N GLY A 696 16.55 -17.95 9.09
CA GLY A 696 17.55 -18.64 8.28
C GLY A 696 17.31 -20.14 8.36
N GLN A 697 17.43 -20.82 7.21
CA GLN A 697 17.44 -22.28 7.14
C GLN A 697 18.77 -22.88 7.58
#